data_AF-A0A8B6EIR6-F1
#
_entry.id   AF-A0A8B6EIR6-F1
#
_cell.length_a   1.000
_cell.length_b   1.000
_cell.length_c   1.000
_cell.angle_alpha   90.00
_cell.angle_beta   90.00
_cell.angle_gamma   90.00
#
_symmetry.space_group_name_H-M   'P 1'
#
loop_
_entity.id
_entity.type
_entity.pdbx_description
1 polymer ?
#
loop_
_entity_poly.entity_id
_entity_poly.type
_entity_poly.pdbx_seq_one_letter_code
_entity_poly.pdbx_strand_id
1 'polypeptide(L)'
;MTMTGPLFSRLLSRFYGYKCLKQSPWKQKTCYFSNSVIQVQDEVKEALHSGKPVVALESTIITHGMPYPHNLSTAQSVESLVRNQGVIPATIAVINGKVKVGLTTEELELLSKKDKPCIKASRRDLSYIISQGMNGGTTVSGTMSIANQVGIPIFVTGGIGGVHREAETSMDISADLTELGRTPVTVISAGVKSILDIGRTLEYLETKGVCVASYGNSRDFPAFFVPRSGYQSPYNVQDATKAAELIVAQLSLGLQSGILIAVPIPQESSADGEIIEDTIQQALNEAKKQNIIGKEVTPFVLQRVNEMTQGSSLTASILYHLGSQIARKLSDIRSYKPVIISTSRHRPQSNDTGDSRIDLSGVTSLDKFNTATYCAVLSSNGELMFGIGDMDVHKQITPEYISGFEKNLALAPMVVLDGNISTDSIEYVCHVCHKNHVPVWYEPTDVNKAHKPFLTSAGQRLTYISPNLNELRVIYRHLTNTLDSQIGHKDADVVTLEGIIDEAIWLSKVIIEEVPVVLVTLGRHGVMLCQRSQHQKFPVKGYRLEHSDKMTADIFPAFNAGYPPENIVSVSGAGDCLAATMISGIVHGHDPDLCVKAGLMAAQMSLKSYQAVPPNISKKKINLDRVKIWAPWQPQRVKQL
;
A
#
# COMPACT_ATOMS: atom_id res chain seq x y z
N MET A 1 51.25 22.34 23.93
CA MET A 1 51.98 21.12 24.35
C MET A 1 50.96 20.17 24.96
N THR A 2 50.39 19.28 24.13
CA THR A 2 50.78 17.85 23.91
C THR A 2 50.13 16.93 24.94
N MET A 3 49.01 16.27 24.59
CA MET A 3 48.88 14.88 24.09
C MET A 3 48.95 13.84 25.24
N THR A 4 48.16 12.78 25.41
CA THR A 4 47.27 11.91 24.58
C THR A 4 46.65 10.90 25.57
N GLY A 5 45.40 10.42 25.46
CA GLY A 5 44.96 9.45 24.47
C GLY A 5 43.79 8.58 24.98
N PRO A 6 43.19 7.73 24.10
CA PRO A 6 41.84 7.20 24.22
C PRO A 6 41.83 5.74 24.69
N LEU A 7 41.69 5.51 25.99
CA LEU A 7 41.49 4.16 26.55
C LEU A 7 40.18 3.98 27.33
N PHE A 8 39.44 5.07 27.57
CA PHE A 8 38.23 5.00 28.40
C PHE A 8 36.94 4.70 27.61
N SER A 9 36.93 4.87 26.28
CA SER A 9 35.74 4.61 25.44
C SER A 9 35.65 3.17 24.89
N ARG A 10 36.67 2.33 25.08
CA ARG A 10 36.74 0.96 24.53
C ARG A 10 36.29 -0.16 25.47
N LEU A 11 35.93 0.13 26.72
CA LEU A 11 35.55 -0.89 27.71
C LEU A 11 34.04 -1.01 27.97
N LEU A 12 33.21 -0.06 27.51
CA LEU A 12 31.75 -0.12 27.67
C LEU A 12 31.01 -0.81 26.51
N SER A 13 31.67 -1.12 25.39
CA SER A 13 31.04 -1.78 24.23
C SER A 13 31.02 -3.32 24.29
N ARG A 14 31.52 -3.93 25.37
CA ARG A 14 31.66 -5.40 25.48
C ARG A 14 30.70 -6.13 26.42
N PHE A 15 29.78 -5.44 27.11
CA PHE A 15 28.90 -6.09 28.11
C PHE A 15 27.38 -5.92 27.95
N TYR A 16 26.88 -5.21 26.93
CA TYR A 16 25.45 -5.21 26.61
C TYR A 16 25.20 -5.66 25.17
N GLY A 17 25.25 -6.98 24.98
CA GLY A 17 24.78 -7.65 23.77
C GLY A 17 23.25 -7.66 23.71
N TYR A 18 22.62 -6.50 23.57
CA TYR A 18 21.25 -6.43 23.04
C TYR A 18 21.34 -6.10 21.56
N LYS A 19 21.27 -7.15 20.73
CA LYS A 19 20.85 -7.03 19.33
C LYS A 19 19.42 -6.48 19.33
N CYS A 20 19.29 -5.17 19.38
CA CYS A 20 18.05 -4.48 19.08
C CYS A 20 17.77 -4.76 17.60
N LEU A 21 16.87 -5.71 17.33
CA LEU A 21 16.32 -5.99 16.01
C LEU A 21 15.58 -4.74 15.53
N LYS A 22 16.32 -3.80 14.94
CA LYS A 22 15.80 -2.65 14.21
C LYS A 22 15.13 -3.17 12.94
N GLN A 23 13.88 -3.63 13.08
CA GLN A 23 12.98 -3.83 11.95
C GLN A 23 12.10 -2.60 11.85
N SER A 24 12.27 -1.85 10.77
CA SER A 24 11.32 -0.82 10.36
C SER A 24 9.91 -1.44 10.23
N PRO A 25 8.84 -0.77 10.70
CA PRO A 25 7.46 -1.27 10.62
C PRO A 25 6.94 -1.38 9.18
N TRP A 26 7.69 -0.91 8.18
CA TRP A 26 7.33 -0.93 6.76
C TRP A 26 8.08 -2.00 5.96
N LYS A 27 8.28 -3.19 6.52
CA LYS A 27 8.51 -4.36 5.67
C LYS A 27 7.20 -4.67 4.94
N GLN A 28 6.99 -4.07 3.77
CA GLN A 28 6.37 -4.84 2.68
C GLN A 28 7.20 -6.12 2.60
N LYS A 29 6.64 -7.23 3.11
CA LYS A 29 7.18 -8.54 2.82
C LYS A 29 7.27 -8.59 1.30
N THR A 30 8.47 -8.61 0.76
CA THR A 30 8.69 -9.00 -0.62
C THR A 30 8.13 -10.41 -0.71
N CYS A 31 6.88 -10.51 -1.17
CA CYS A 31 6.20 -11.76 -1.37
C CYS A 31 7.00 -12.53 -2.41
N TYR A 32 7.84 -13.47 -1.94
CA TYR A 32 8.28 -14.57 -2.77
C TYR A 32 7.04 -15.43 -3.03
N PHE A 33 6.20 -14.99 -3.96
CA PHE A 33 5.23 -15.85 -4.58
C PHE A 33 6.03 -16.94 -5.29
N SER A 34 6.04 -18.17 -4.80
CA SER A 34 6.10 -19.24 -5.79
C SER A 34 4.72 -19.20 -6.46
N ASN A 35 4.65 -18.67 -7.68
CA ASN A 35 3.44 -18.71 -8.52
C ASN A 35 2.86 -20.14 -8.66
N SER A 36 3.60 -21.16 -8.18
CA SER A 36 3.19 -22.55 -8.14
C SER A 36 2.14 -22.90 -7.08
N VAL A 37 1.99 -22.21 -5.94
CA VAL A 37 1.11 -22.69 -4.82
C VAL A 37 -0.11 -21.80 -4.55
N ILE A 38 0.06 -20.48 -4.52
CA ILE A 38 -1.03 -19.52 -4.29
C ILE A 38 -1.38 -18.84 -5.60
N GLN A 39 -2.63 -18.97 -6.01
CA GLN A 39 -3.22 -18.36 -7.20
C GLN A 39 -4.21 -17.28 -6.76
N VAL A 40 -3.85 -16.02 -7.02
CA VAL A 40 -4.70 -14.87 -6.75
C VAL A 40 -5.38 -14.48 -8.05
N GLN A 41 -6.71 -14.35 -8.05
CA GLN A 41 -7.47 -13.91 -9.22
C GLN A 41 -7.03 -12.50 -9.65
N ASP A 42 -6.99 -12.25 -10.96
CA ASP A 42 -6.49 -10.98 -11.51
C ASP A 42 -7.19 -9.75 -10.94
N GLU A 43 -8.50 -9.83 -10.69
CA GLU A 43 -9.27 -8.74 -10.08
C GLU A 43 -8.78 -8.41 -8.66
N VAL A 44 -8.56 -9.43 -7.83
CA VAL A 44 -8.04 -9.27 -6.46
C VAL A 44 -6.60 -8.76 -6.50
N LYS A 45 -5.79 -9.32 -7.40
CA LYS A 45 -4.40 -8.88 -7.61
C LYS A 45 -4.37 -7.40 -7.99
N GLU A 46 -5.13 -6.97 -8.99
CA GLU A 46 -5.20 -5.56 -9.42
C GLU A 46 -5.70 -4.66 -8.29
N ALA A 47 -6.69 -5.09 -7.52
CA ALA A 47 -7.21 -4.32 -6.40
C ALA A 47 -6.15 -4.05 -5.33
N LEU A 48 -5.43 -5.08 -4.91
CA LEU A 48 -4.34 -4.96 -3.93
C LEU A 48 -3.21 -4.06 -4.42
N HIS A 49 -2.81 -4.19 -5.69
CA HIS A 49 -1.77 -3.33 -6.28
C HIS A 49 -2.22 -1.87 -6.42
N SER A 50 -3.49 -1.63 -6.73
CA SER A 50 -4.02 -0.29 -6.94
C SER A 50 -4.44 0.41 -5.65
N GLY A 51 -4.41 -0.29 -4.51
CA GLY A 51 -4.87 0.20 -3.22
C GLY A 51 -6.40 0.22 -3.08
N LYS A 52 -7.13 -0.45 -3.98
CA LYS A 52 -8.59 -0.60 -3.91
C LYS A 52 -8.97 -1.50 -2.73
N PRO A 53 -10.17 -1.30 -2.14
CA PRO A 53 -10.62 -2.08 -1.01
C PRO A 53 -10.90 -3.54 -1.41
N VAL A 54 -10.37 -4.47 -0.61
CA VAL A 54 -10.58 -5.93 -0.75
C VAL A 54 -11.01 -6.49 0.60
N VAL A 55 -11.98 -7.41 0.58
CA VAL A 55 -12.44 -8.14 1.76
C VAL A 55 -12.28 -9.64 1.51
N ALA A 56 -11.56 -10.34 2.41
CA ALA A 56 -11.47 -11.79 2.37
C ALA A 56 -12.79 -12.42 2.84
N LEU A 57 -13.11 -13.60 2.29
CA LEU A 57 -14.26 -14.42 2.67
C LEU A 57 -13.81 -15.89 2.84
N GLU A 58 -14.39 -16.61 3.79
CA GLU A 58 -14.07 -18.03 4.01
C GLU A 58 -14.92 -18.95 3.13
N SER A 59 -14.46 -20.20 2.95
CA SER A 59 -15.18 -21.22 2.17
C SER A 59 -15.71 -22.39 3.01
N THR A 60 -15.45 -22.42 4.32
CA THR A 60 -16.06 -23.42 5.22
C THR A 60 -17.58 -23.31 5.26
N ILE A 61 -18.12 -22.08 5.22
CA ILE A 61 -19.58 -21.88 5.18
C ILE A 61 -20.21 -22.52 3.92
N ILE A 62 -19.48 -22.51 2.81
CA ILE A 62 -19.91 -23.08 1.52
C ILE A 62 -19.86 -24.61 1.55
N THR A 63 -18.77 -25.16 2.06
CA THR A 63 -18.46 -26.60 1.97
C THR A 63 -19.05 -27.43 3.11
N HIS A 64 -19.16 -26.85 4.31
CA HIS A 64 -19.55 -27.57 5.53
C HIS A 64 -20.63 -26.83 6.35
N GLY A 65 -20.90 -25.56 6.07
CA GLY A 65 -21.81 -24.74 6.85
C GLY A 65 -23.27 -24.82 6.44
N MET A 66 -23.54 -25.04 5.14
CA MET A 66 -24.90 -25.04 4.59
C MET A 66 -25.09 -26.16 3.55
N PRO A 67 -26.31 -26.69 3.38
CA PRO A 67 -26.60 -27.68 2.35
C PRO A 67 -26.72 -27.04 0.96
N TYR A 68 -26.46 -27.83 -0.09
CA TYR A 68 -26.76 -27.45 -1.46
C TYR A 68 -28.29 -27.41 -1.72
N PRO A 69 -28.82 -26.43 -2.49
CA PRO A 69 -28.14 -25.34 -3.19
C PRO A 69 -27.95 -24.04 -2.38
N HIS A 70 -28.39 -24.01 -1.11
CA HIS A 70 -28.38 -22.80 -0.28
C HIS A 70 -26.96 -22.27 0.00
N ASN A 71 -25.99 -23.17 0.13
CA ASN A 71 -24.58 -22.79 0.27
C ASN A 71 -24.06 -21.96 -0.92
N LEU A 72 -24.40 -22.36 -2.16
CA LEU A 72 -24.00 -21.67 -3.38
C LEU A 72 -24.68 -20.32 -3.50
N SER A 73 -26.01 -20.28 -3.34
CA SER A 73 -26.77 -19.02 -3.43
C SER A 73 -26.34 -18.02 -2.36
N THR A 74 -26.03 -18.49 -1.15
CA THR A 74 -25.49 -17.65 -0.07
C THR A 74 -24.11 -17.10 -0.42
N ALA A 75 -23.20 -17.93 -0.93
CA ALA A 75 -21.86 -17.48 -1.34
C ALA A 75 -21.93 -16.39 -2.42
N GLN A 76 -22.76 -16.59 -3.46
CA GLN A 76 -22.98 -15.63 -4.53
C GLN A 76 -23.63 -14.34 -4.03
N SER A 77 -24.59 -14.44 -3.12
CA SER A 77 -25.25 -13.29 -2.51
C SER A 77 -24.25 -12.46 -1.68
N VAL A 78 -23.41 -13.11 -0.87
CA VAL A 78 -22.37 -12.44 -0.09
C VAL A 78 -21.35 -11.73 -0.97
N GLU A 79 -20.85 -12.38 -2.03
CA GLU A 79 -19.94 -11.71 -2.97
C GLU A 79 -20.60 -10.49 -3.63
N SER A 80 -21.89 -10.63 -3.99
CA SER A 80 -22.68 -9.54 -4.58
C SER A 80 -22.88 -8.37 -3.60
N LEU A 81 -23.14 -8.64 -2.32
CA LEU A 81 -23.24 -7.61 -1.28
C LEU A 81 -21.95 -6.80 -1.16
N VAL A 82 -20.79 -7.47 -1.18
CA VAL A 82 -19.48 -6.81 -1.13
C VAL A 82 -19.24 -5.99 -2.41
N ARG A 83 -19.50 -6.57 -3.59
CA ARG A 83 -19.35 -5.90 -4.89
C ARG A 83 -20.23 -4.66 -5.01
N ASN A 84 -21.48 -4.72 -4.56
CA ASN A 84 -22.42 -3.60 -4.58
C ASN A 84 -21.96 -2.41 -3.72
N GLN A 85 -21.05 -2.63 -2.78
CA GLN A 85 -20.42 -1.56 -2.01
C GLN A 85 -19.19 -0.95 -2.69
N GLY A 86 -18.81 -1.41 -3.88
CA GLY A 86 -17.59 -1.01 -4.58
C GLY A 86 -16.33 -1.65 -4.02
N VAL A 87 -16.46 -2.79 -3.35
CA VAL A 87 -15.37 -3.56 -2.73
C VAL A 87 -15.19 -4.88 -3.46
N ILE A 88 -13.94 -5.35 -3.57
CA ILE A 88 -13.64 -6.61 -4.24
C ILE A 88 -13.69 -7.76 -3.22
N PRO A 89 -14.60 -8.74 -3.36
CA PRO A 89 -14.59 -9.94 -2.53
C PRO A 89 -13.45 -10.87 -2.94
N ALA A 90 -12.83 -11.49 -1.96
CA ALA A 90 -11.80 -12.51 -2.17
C ALA A 90 -12.16 -13.76 -1.36
N THR A 91 -13.03 -14.61 -1.91
CA THR A 91 -13.31 -15.93 -1.33
C THR A 91 -12.07 -16.81 -1.42
N ILE A 92 -11.67 -17.43 -0.30
CA ILE A 92 -10.43 -18.18 -0.19
C ILE A 92 -10.72 -19.67 0.01
N ALA A 93 -10.13 -20.52 -0.83
CA ALA A 93 -10.25 -21.98 -0.73
C ALA A 93 -8.96 -22.68 -1.20
N VAL A 94 -8.90 -24.00 -1.04
CA VAL A 94 -7.92 -24.85 -1.72
C VAL A 94 -8.66 -25.69 -2.76
N ILE A 95 -8.23 -25.65 -4.01
CA ILE A 95 -8.82 -26.40 -5.11
C ILE A 95 -7.70 -27.15 -5.83
N ASN A 96 -7.82 -28.48 -5.91
CA ASN A 96 -6.82 -29.38 -6.50
C ASN A 96 -5.38 -29.09 -6.00
N GLY A 97 -5.23 -28.88 -4.70
CA GLY A 97 -3.96 -28.56 -4.04
C GLY A 97 -3.40 -27.16 -4.32
N LYS A 98 -4.17 -26.26 -4.96
CA LYS A 98 -3.80 -24.86 -5.15
C LYS A 98 -4.62 -23.98 -4.22
N VAL A 99 -3.96 -23.07 -3.51
CA VAL A 99 -4.66 -22.03 -2.77
C VAL A 99 -5.22 -21.03 -3.78
N LYS A 100 -6.52 -20.77 -3.72
CA LYS A 100 -7.24 -19.82 -4.56
C LYS A 100 -7.68 -18.64 -3.72
N VAL A 101 -7.41 -17.43 -4.19
CA VAL A 101 -7.83 -16.16 -3.56
C VAL A 101 -8.64 -15.36 -4.57
N GLY A 102 -9.95 -15.28 -4.34
CA GLY A 102 -10.93 -14.96 -5.37
C GLY A 102 -11.28 -16.24 -6.15
N LEU A 103 -12.54 -16.66 -6.10
CA LEU A 103 -13.04 -17.85 -6.78
C LEU A 103 -13.88 -17.46 -7.99
N THR A 104 -13.84 -18.29 -9.03
CA THR A 104 -14.81 -18.17 -10.13
C THR A 104 -16.16 -18.77 -9.74
N THR A 105 -17.21 -18.45 -10.51
CA THR A 105 -18.54 -19.04 -10.32
C THR A 105 -18.50 -20.57 -10.37
N GLU A 106 -17.70 -21.13 -11.27
CA GLU A 106 -17.53 -22.58 -11.44
C GLU A 106 -16.79 -23.20 -10.24
N GLU A 107 -15.80 -22.49 -9.69
CA GLU A 107 -15.07 -22.92 -8.49
C GLU A 107 -15.96 -22.87 -7.24
N LEU A 108 -16.82 -21.85 -7.11
CA LEU A 108 -17.85 -21.78 -6.07
C LEU A 108 -18.84 -22.94 -6.18
N GLU A 109 -19.33 -23.21 -7.40
CA GLU A 109 -20.25 -24.32 -7.65
C GLU A 109 -19.60 -25.66 -7.34
N LEU A 110 -18.34 -25.87 -7.74
CA LEU A 110 -17.56 -27.06 -7.42
C LEU A 110 -17.48 -27.31 -5.91
N LEU A 111 -17.20 -26.27 -5.11
CA LEU A 111 -17.09 -26.39 -3.66
C LEU A 111 -18.46 -26.56 -2.97
N SER A 112 -19.54 -26.14 -3.62
CA SER A 112 -20.90 -26.26 -3.08
C SER A 112 -21.49 -27.67 -3.21
N LYS A 113 -21.04 -28.45 -4.19
CA LYS A 113 -21.52 -29.82 -4.45
C LYS A 113 -20.75 -30.83 -3.61
N LYS A 114 -21.41 -31.91 -3.16
CA LYS A 114 -20.79 -33.01 -2.39
C LYS A 114 -20.13 -34.08 -3.27
N ASP A 115 -20.04 -33.84 -4.58
CA ASP A 115 -19.55 -34.83 -5.56
C ASP A 115 -18.05 -35.16 -5.39
N LYS A 116 -17.28 -34.27 -4.76
CA LYS A 116 -15.87 -34.49 -4.42
C LYS A 116 -15.63 -34.25 -2.94
N PRO A 117 -14.79 -35.07 -2.28
CA PRO A 117 -14.44 -34.84 -0.89
C PRO A 117 -13.73 -33.49 -0.74
N CYS A 118 -14.20 -32.69 0.22
CA CYS A 118 -13.63 -31.40 0.57
C CYS A 118 -13.27 -31.41 2.05
N ILE A 119 -12.03 -31.06 2.38
CA ILE A 119 -11.55 -31.06 3.77
C ILE A 119 -11.86 -29.70 4.41
N LYS A 120 -12.40 -29.69 5.62
CA LYS A 120 -12.47 -28.47 6.44
C LYS A 120 -11.06 -28.06 6.85
N ALA A 121 -10.54 -26.99 6.24
CA ALA A 121 -9.13 -26.64 6.26
C ALA A 121 -8.84 -25.51 7.26
N SER A 122 -8.37 -25.87 8.46
CA SER A 122 -7.69 -24.94 9.36
C SER A 122 -6.24 -24.72 8.91
N ARG A 123 -5.51 -23.80 9.55
CA ARG A 123 -4.12 -23.50 9.18
C ARG A 123 -3.22 -24.74 9.17
N ARG A 124 -3.41 -25.69 10.09
CA ARG A 124 -2.61 -26.91 10.18
C ARG A 124 -2.84 -27.87 9.01
N ASP A 125 -4.01 -27.79 8.38
CA ASP A 125 -4.43 -28.72 7.34
C ASP A 125 -3.94 -28.28 5.94
N LEU A 126 -3.62 -26.99 5.78
CA LEU A 126 -3.24 -26.39 4.50
C LEU A 126 -2.09 -27.12 3.81
N SER A 127 -1.01 -27.44 4.52
CA SER A 127 0.16 -28.11 3.93
C SER A 127 -0.18 -29.50 3.40
N TYR A 128 -1.01 -30.25 4.14
CA TYR A 128 -1.45 -31.57 3.74
C TYR A 128 -2.32 -31.51 2.48
N ILE A 129 -3.39 -30.69 2.50
CA ILE A 129 -4.33 -30.56 1.38
C ILE A 129 -3.61 -30.12 0.09
N ILE A 130 -2.68 -29.16 0.21
CA ILE A 130 -1.85 -28.69 -0.90
C ILE A 130 -0.98 -29.83 -1.45
N SER A 131 -0.27 -30.56 -0.57
CA SER A 131 0.64 -31.64 -0.99
C SER A 131 -0.07 -32.79 -1.69
N GLN A 132 -1.33 -33.05 -1.32
CA GLN A 132 -2.12 -34.17 -1.84
C GLN A 132 -3.00 -33.80 -3.04
N GLY A 133 -2.95 -32.55 -3.53
CA GLY A 133 -3.81 -32.15 -4.65
C GLY A 133 -5.30 -32.14 -4.29
N MET A 134 -5.66 -31.96 -3.01
CA MET A 134 -7.03 -32.07 -2.52
C MET A 134 -7.80 -30.74 -2.55
N ASN A 135 -9.12 -30.81 -2.38
CA ASN A 135 -9.97 -29.64 -2.16
C ASN A 135 -10.12 -29.36 -0.65
N GLY A 136 -10.19 -28.09 -0.28
CA GLY A 136 -10.37 -27.68 1.10
C GLY A 136 -11.14 -26.37 1.25
N GLY A 137 -12.17 -26.39 2.09
CA GLY A 137 -12.90 -25.21 2.53
C GLY A 137 -12.17 -24.59 3.72
N THR A 138 -11.63 -23.38 3.56
CA THR A 138 -10.83 -22.74 4.61
C THR A 138 -11.71 -22.25 5.75
N THR A 139 -11.31 -22.52 7.00
CA THR A 139 -11.93 -21.93 8.20
C THR A 139 -11.39 -20.53 8.43
N VAL A 140 -11.96 -19.78 9.38
CA VAL A 140 -11.40 -18.51 9.88
C VAL A 140 -9.87 -18.54 10.02
N SER A 141 -9.30 -19.50 10.75
CA SER A 141 -7.84 -19.66 10.86
C SER A 141 -7.11 -19.84 9.51
N GLY A 142 -7.63 -20.69 8.63
CA GLY A 142 -7.04 -20.91 7.30
C GLY A 142 -7.12 -19.67 6.40
N THR A 143 -8.30 -19.04 6.36
CA THR A 143 -8.58 -17.82 5.60
C THR A 143 -7.69 -16.67 6.06
N MET A 144 -7.58 -16.41 7.37
CA MET A 144 -6.71 -15.37 7.93
C MET A 144 -5.24 -15.56 7.53
N SER A 145 -4.75 -16.80 7.65
CA SER A 145 -3.37 -17.13 7.30
C SER A 145 -3.06 -16.78 5.84
N ILE A 146 -3.97 -17.13 4.91
CA ILE A 146 -3.80 -16.85 3.48
C ILE A 146 -4.01 -15.37 3.18
N ALA A 147 -5.06 -14.75 3.73
CA ALA A 147 -5.37 -13.33 3.55
C ALA A 147 -4.18 -12.43 3.95
N ASN A 148 -3.54 -12.72 5.08
CA ASN A 148 -2.34 -12.02 5.52
C ASN A 148 -1.15 -12.23 4.56
N GLN A 149 -0.97 -13.45 4.03
CA GLN A 149 0.11 -13.72 3.08
C GLN A 149 -0.03 -12.94 1.77
N VAL A 150 -1.27 -12.67 1.33
CA VAL A 150 -1.55 -11.89 0.12
C VAL A 150 -1.80 -10.41 0.39
N GLY A 151 -1.77 -9.97 1.65
CA GLY A 151 -1.89 -8.56 2.02
C GLY A 151 -3.32 -8.03 2.13
N ILE A 152 -4.32 -8.90 2.32
CA ILE A 152 -5.71 -8.49 2.60
C ILE A 152 -5.87 -8.29 4.12
N PRO A 153 -6.13 -7.05 4.60
CA PRO A 153 -6.15 -6.76 6.04
C PRO A 153 -7.51 -6.98 6.71
N ILE A 154 -8.59 -7.23 5.94
CA ILE A 154 -9.95 -7.36 6.46
C ILE A 154 -10.57 -8.66 5.98
N PHE A 155 -11.19 -9.38 6.90
CA PHE A 155 -11.91 -10.62 6.68
C PHE A 155 -13.28 -10.53 7.35
N VAL A 156 -14.34 -10.91 6.63
CA VAL A 156 -15.70 -10.97 7.16
C VAL A 156 -16.18 -12.43 7.18
N THR A 157 -16.69 -12.87 8.33
CA THR A 157 -17.37 -14.16 8.52
C THR A 157 -18.63 -13.95 9.34
N GLY A 158 -19.52 -14.94 9.39
CA GLY A 158 -20.64 -14.92 10.31
C GLY A 158 -20.16 -14.86 11.77
N GLY A 159 -19.27 -15.77 12.18
CA GLY A 159 -18.93 -15.98 13.59
C GLY A 159 -17.63 -16.75 13.73
N ILE A 160 -16.76 -16.34 14.65
CA ILE A 160 -15.49 -17.05 14.88
C ILE A 160 -15.72 -18.32 15.70
N GLY A 161 -14.80 -19.29 15.59
CA GLY A 161 -14.67 -20.32 16.62
C GLY A 161 -14.10 -19.73 17.92
N GLY A 162 -14.06 -20.53 18.97
CA GLY A 162 -13.71 -20.07 20.31
C GLY A 162 -13.38 -21.20 21.27
N VAL A 163 -13.42 -20.90 22.56
CA VAL A 163 -13.29 -21.89 23.62
C VAL A 163 -14.63 -22.64 23.70
N HIS A 164 -14.61 -23.97 23.60
CA HIS A 164 -15.82 -24.76 23.79
C HIS A 164 -16.23 -24.76 25.28
N ARG A 165 -17.49 -25.03 25.55
CA ARG A 165 -17.96 -25.23 26.92
C ARG A 165 -17.27 -26.48 27.49
N GLU A 166 -16.87 -26.41 28.77
CA GLU A 166 -16.10 -27.47 29.46
C GLU A 166 -14.66 -27.67 28.94
N ALA A 167 -14.13 -26.70 28.17
CA ALA A 167 -12.76 -26.74 27.66
C ALA A 167 -11.66 -26.70 28.74
N GLU A 168 -11.97 -26.31 29.97
CA GLU A 168 -11.07 -26.46 31.12
C GLU A 168 -10.68 -27.92 31.38
N THR A 169 -11.51 -28.87 30.92
CA THR A 169 -11.25 -30.31 31.03
C THR A 169 -10.93 -30.91 29.67
N SER A 170 -11.73 -30.59 28.63
CA SER A 170 -11.58 -31.20 27.30
C SER A 170 -10.45 -30.60 26.47
N MET A 171 -10.00 -29.39 26.81
CA MET A 171 -9.06 -28.57 26.03
C MET A 171 -9.51 -28.32 24.57
N ASP A 172 -10.82 -28.42 24.29
CA ASP A 172 -11.37 -28.16 22.96
C ASP A 172 -11.46 -26.64 22.70
N ILE A 173 -10.41 -26.12 22.06
CA ILE A 173 -10.24 -24.69 21.79
C ILE A 173 -9.96 -24.50 20.30
N SER A 174 -10.75 -23.64 19.65
CA SER A 174 -10.58 -23.36 18.23
C SER A 174 -9.21 -22.75 17.92
N ALA A 175 -8.59 -23.25 16.83
CA ALA A 175 -7.38 -22.69 16.27
C ALA A 175 -7.56 -21.22 15.80
N ASP A 176 -8.79 -20.75 15.62
CA ASP A 176 -9.11 -19.37 15.26
C ASP A 176 -8.55 -18.37 16.27
N LEU A 177 -8.61 -18.68 17.57
CA LEU A 177 -8.11 -17.78 18.63
C LEU A 177 -6.59 -17.65 18.62
N THR A 178 -5.89 -18.77 18.37
CA THR A 178 -4.43 -18.75 18.21
C THR A 178 -4.04 -18.02 16.93
N GLU A 179 -4.83 -18.13 15.87
CA GLU A 179 -4.57 -17.41 14.63
C GLU A 179 -4.78 -15.90 14.78
N LEU A 180 -5.86 -15.47 15.44
CA LEU A 180 -6.07 -14.08 15.85
C LEU A 180 -4.88 -13.56 16.66
N GLY A 181 -4.28 -14.36 17.54
CA GLY A 181 -3.09 -13.95 18.31
C GLY A 181 -1.81 -13.71 17.51
N ARG A 182 -1.73 -14.14 16.23
CA ARG A 182 -0.47 -14.14 15.46
C ARG A 182 -0.57 -13.70 14.01
N THR A 183 -1.77 -13.29 13.57
CA THR A 183 -2.01 -12.88 12.19
C THR A 183 -2.74 -11.53 12.17
N PRO A 184 -2.11 -10.46 11.64
CA PRO A 184 -2.65 -9.11 11.62
C PRO A 184 -3.73 -8.93 10.54
N VAL A 185 -4.83 -9.64 10.71
CA VAL A 185 -6.06 -9.50 9.92
C VAL A 185 -7.19 -9.12 10.87
N THR A 186 -7.96 -8.12 10.49
CA THR A 186 -9.16 -7.73 11.22
C THR A 186 -10.31 -8.63 10.81
N VAL A 187 -10.91 -9.31 11.77
CA VAL A 187 -12.06 -10.19 11.59
C VAL A 187 -13.31 -9.47 12.06
N ILE A 188 -14.28 -9.37 11.16
CA ILE A 188 -15.60 -8.82 11.43
C ILE A 188 -16.58 -9.98 11.49
N SER A 189 -17.28 -10.11 12.61
CA SER A 189 -18.24 -11.19 12.83
C SER A 189 -19.34 -10.78 13.80
N ALA A 190 -20.40 -11.57 13.92
CA ALA A 190 -21.41 -11.43 14.96
C ALA A 190 -20.93 -11.92 16.35
N GLY A 191 -19.61 -11.85 16.61
CA GLY A 191 -18.98 -12.43 17.78
C GLY A 191 -18.56 -13.88 17.58
N VAL A 192 -18.77 -14.70 18.61
CA VAL A 192 -18.37 -16.12 18.69
C VAL A 192 -19.62 -16.99 18.48
N LYS A 193 -19.51 -18.12 17.76
CA LYS A 193 -20.66 -19.01 17.53
C LYS A 193 -21.33 -19.43 18.85
N SER A 194 -22.66 -19.41 18.91
CA SER A 194 -23.49 -19.67 20.11
C SER A 194 -23.19 -20.94 20.90
N ILE A 195 -22.65 -21.98 20.26
CA ILE A 195 -22.31 -23.26 20.91
C ILE A 195 -21.10 -23.18 21.86
N LEU A 196 -20.43 -22.03 21.91
CA LEU A 196 -19.14 -21.83 22.57
C LEU A 196 -19.30 -21.07 23.90
N ASP A 197 -18.19 -20.94 24.63
CA ASP A 197 -18.09 -20.17 25.88
C ASP A 197 -17.51 -18.78 25.59
N ILE A 198 -18.35 -17.75 25.67
CA ILE A 198 -17.96 -16.37 25.35
C ILE A 198 -16.96 -15.83 26.38
N GLY A 199 -17.21 -16.02 27.68
CA GLY A 199 -16.35 -15.51 28.75
C GLY A 199 -14.94 -16.06 28.64
N ARG A 200 -14.80 -17.39 28.53
CA ARG A 200 -13.48 -18.02 28.35
C ARG A 200 -12.82 -17.65 27.03
N THR A 201 -13.61 -17.42 25.98
CA THR A 201 -13.06 -16.96 24.69
C THR A 201 -12.45 -15.56 24.81
N LEU A 202 -13.09 -14.63 25.51
CA LEU A 202 -12.57 -13.28 25.73
C LEU A 202 -11.27 -13.31 26.54
N GLU A 203 -11.21 -14.07 27.63
CA GLU A 203 -9.99 -14.28 28.44
C GLU A 203 -8.83 -14.87 27.62
N TYR A 204 -9.15 -15.84 26.74
CA TYR A 204 -8.15 -16.43 25.86
C TYR A 204 -7.63 -15.42 24.84
N LEU A 205 -8.51 -14.59 24.25
CA LEU A 205 -8.13 -13.55 23.29
C LEU A 205 -7.27 -12.46 23.95
N GLU A 206 -7.58 -12.07 25.17
CA GLU A 206 -6.73 -11.18 25.99
C GLU A 206 -5.33 -11.78 26.16
N THR A 207 -5.25 -13.05 26.59
CA THR A 207 -3.98 -13.77 26.77
C THR A 207 -3.16 -13.83 25.46
N LYS A 208 -3.83 -13.88 24.30
CA LYS A 208 -3.20 -13.88 22.98
C LYS A 208 -2.88 -12.49 22.43
N GLY A 209 -3.16 -11.42 23.17
CA GLY A 209 -2.90 -10.04 22.74
C GLY A 209 -3.78 -9.59 21.58
N VAL A 210 -4.99 -10.15 21.45
CA VAL A 210 -5.95 -9.79 20.40
C VAL A 210 -6.74 -8.57 20.85
N CYS A 211 -6.81 -7.54 20.01
CA CYS A 211 -7.69 -6.40 20.27
C CYS A 211 -9.14 -6.81 19.96
N VAL A 212 -10.01 -6.76 20.95
CA VAL A 212 -11.44 -7.07 20.80
C VAL A 212 -12.27 -5.81 21.04
N ALA A 213 -13.17 -5.50 20.10
CA ALA A 213 -14.07 -4.37 20.21
C ALA A 213 -15.49 -4.73 19.74
N SER A 214 -16.50 -4.31 20.49
CA SER A 214 -17.89 -4.33 20.00
C SER A 214 -18.16 -3.16 19.07
N TYR A 215 -18.92 -3.37 18.00
CA TYR A 215 -19.33 -2.30 17.10
C TYR A 215 -20.57 -1.57 17.62
N GLY A 216 -20.52 -0.23 17.62
CA GLY A 216 -21.58 0.66 18.07
C GLY A 216 -21.27 1.36 19.40
N ASN A 217 -22.32 1.84 20.06
CA ASN A 217 -22.22 2.70 21.25
C ASN A 217 -22.05 1.92 22.57
N SER A 218 -22.14 0.59 22.53
CA SER A 218 -22.01 -0.27 23.71
C SER A 218 -20.78 -1.16 23.62
N ARG A 219 -20.29 -1.60 24.78
CA ARG A 219 -19.30 -2.67 24.91
C ARG A 219 -19.93 -4.06 25.02
N ASP A 220 -21.25 -4.18 25.01
CA ASP A 220 -21.91 -5.48 25.03
C ASP A 220 -21.37 -6.37 23.90
N PHE A 221 -20.86 -7.55 24.26
CA PHE A 221 -20.39 -8.53 23.29
C PHE A 221 -21.60 -9.29 22.73
N PRO A 222 -21.75 -9.43 21.41
CA PRO A 222 -22.87 -10.18 20.82
C PRO A 222 -22.66 -11.70 20.92
N ALA A 223 -23.75 -12.44 21.10
CA ALA A 223 -23.78 -13.90 21.14
C ALA A 223 -24.26 -14.48 19.80
N PHE A 224 -23.69 -14.03 18.68
CA PHE A 224 -24.00 -14.50 17.32
C PHE A 224 -25.45 -14.21 16.87
N PHE A 225 -26.43 -14.95 17.38
CA PHE A 225 -27.85 -14.74 17.12
C PHE A 225 -28.51 -13.76 18.08
N VAL A 226 -27.87 -13.38 19.18
CA VAL A 226 -28.43 -12.42 20.15
C VAL A 226 -27.53 -11.19 20.24
N PRO A 227 -28.06 -9.96 20.19
CA PRO A 227 -27.25 -8.74 20.19
C PRO A 227 -26.48 -8.53 21.51
N ARG A 228 -26.90 -9.17 22.61
CA ARG A 228 -26.26 -9.07 23.94
C ARG A 228 -26.04 -10.45 24.54
N SER A 229 -24.79 -10.75 24.89
CA SER A 229 -24.41 -12.01 25.53
C SER A 229 -24.38 -11.97 27.06
N GLY A 230 -24.47 -10.78 27.66
CA GLY A 230 -24.16 -10.56 29.08
C GLY A 230 -22.66 -10.36 29.37
N TYR A 231 -21.78 -10.55 28.39
CA TYR A 231 -20.34 -10.24 28.48
C TYR A 231 -20.03 -8.88 27.84
N GLN A 232 -18.91 -8.28 28.25
CA GLN A 232 -18.43 -7.00 27.72
C GLN A 232 -17.13 -7.20 26.95
N SER A 233 -17.03 -6.59 25.76
CA SER A 233 -15.76 -6.34 25.09
C SER A 233 -14.89 -5.37 25.92
N PRO A 234 -13.55 -5.48 25.84
CA PRO A 234 -12.65 -4.49 26.44
C PRO A 234 -12.88 -3.07 25.90
N TYR A 235 -13.18 -2.97 24.60
CA TYR A 235 -13.37 -1.71 23.87
C TYR A 235 -14.65 -1.73 23.02
N ASN A 236 -15.03 -0.57 22.49
CA ASN A 236 -16.02 -0.44 21.43
C ASN A 236 -15.53 0.50 20.32
N VAL A 237 -16.04 0.31 19.11
CA VAL A 237 -15.78 1.18 17.95
C VAL A 237 -17.10 1.71 17.41
N GLN A 238 -17.23 3.03 17.33
CA GLN A 238 -18.53 3.69 17.08
C GLN A 238 -19.00 3.56 15.63
N ASP A 239 -18.07 3.65 14.68
CA ASP A 239 -18.39 3.69 13.26
C ASP A 239 -17.26 3.08 12.39
N ALA A 240 -17.53 2.92 11.09
CA ALA A 240 -16.60 2.35 10.13
C ALA A 240 -15.29 3.16 9.97
N THR A 241 -15.33 4.48 10.19
CA THR A 241 -14.13 5.34 10.13
C THR A 241 -13.23 5.06 11.32
N LYS A 242 -13.79 5.02 12.53
CA LYS A 242 -13.04 4.66 13.76
C LYS A 242 -12.50 3.24 13.72
N ALA A 243 -13.26 2.30 13.16
CA ALA A 243 -12.75 0.96 12.89
C ALA A 243 -11.56 0.97 11.93
N ALA A 244 -11.62 1.74 10.82
CA ALA A 244 -10.49 1.85 9.90
C ALA A 244 -9.25 2.54 10.54
N GLU A 245 -9.44 3.57 11.36
CA GLU A 245 -8.37 4.21 12.14
C GLU A 245 -7.70 3.22 13.11
N LEU A 246 -8.48 2.36 13.79
CA LEU A 246 -7.97 1.29 14.65
C LEU A 246 -7.07 0.32 13.87
N ILE A 247 -7.50 -0.09 12.68
CA ILE A 247 -6.69 -0.97 11.79
C ILE A 247 -5.40 -0.25 11.38
N VAL A 248 -5.47 1.03 11.01
CA VAL A 248 -4.28 1.81 10.66
C VAL A 248 -3.29 1.86 11.84
N ALA A 249 -3.77 2.12 13.06
CA ALA A 249 -2.92 2.15 14.24
C ALA A 249 -2.21 0.82 14.51
N GLN A 250 -2.93 -0.31 14.42
CA GLN A 250 -2.37 -1.66 14.53
C GLN A 250 -1.26 -1.89 13.50
N LEU A 251 -1.53 -1.57 12.24
CA LEU A 251 -0.58 -1.75 11.13
C LEU A 251 0.64 -0.83 11.29
N SER A 252 0.46 0.42 11.72
CA SER A 252 1.54 1.38 11.96
C SER A 252 2.46 0.97 13.11
N LEU A 253 1.93 0.32 14.14
CA LEU A 253 2.70 -0.23 15.26
C LEU A 253 3.40 -1.56 14.88
N GLY A 254 3.07 -2.16 13.73
CA GLY A 254 3.62 -3.44 13.31
C GLY A 254 3.19 -4.62 14.18
N LEU A 255 2.05 -4.51 14.88
CA LEU A 255 1.53 -5.57 15.75
C LEU A 255 1.25 -6.83 14.93
N GLN A 256 1.58 -7.98 15.50
CA GLN A 256 1.42 -9.28 14.84
C GLN A 256 0.15 -10.03 15.28
N SER A 257 -0.72 -9.42 16.07
CA SER A 257 -2.06 -9.95 16.38
C SER A 257 -3.11 -9.31 15.48
N GLY A 258 -4.26 -9.97 15.31
CA GLY A 258 -5.45 -9.47 14.63
C GLY A 258 -6.32 -8.58 15.53
N ILE A 259 -7.41 -8.08 14.94
CA ILE A 259 -8.49 -7.38 15.65
C ILE A 259 -9.77 -8.18 15.45
N LEU A 260 -10.57 -8.34 16.51
CA LEU A 260 -11.94 -8.83 16.41
C LEU A 260 -12.91 -7.65 16.59
N ILE A 261 -13.66 -7.32 15.54
CA ILE A 261 -14.78 -6.39 15.62
C ILE A 261 -16.07 -7.21 15.68
N ALA A 262 -16.66 -7.29 16.87
CA ALA A 262 -17.88 -8.04 17.13
C ALA A 262 -19.10 -7.14 16.89
N VAL A 263 -19.94 -7.50 15.94
CA VAL A 263 -21.05 -6.67 15.45
C VAL A 263 -22.37 -7.26 15.93
N PRO A 264 -23.16 -6.54 16.75
CA PRO A 264 -24.47 -7.02 17.15
C PRO A 264 -25.40 -7.09 15.95
N ILE A 265 -26.27 -8.11 15.94
CA ILE A 265 -27.34 -8.21 14.97
C ILE A 265 -28.42 -7.12 15.25
N PRO A 266 -29.24 -6.74 14.25
CA PRO A 266 -30.33 -5.80 14.48
C PRO A 266 -31.29 -6.26 15.56
N GLN A 267 -31.83 -5.30 16.32
CA GLN A 267 -32.84 -5.58 17.33
C GLN A 267 -34.09 -6.25 16.74
N GLU A 268 -34.44 -5.91 15.50
CA GLU A 268 -35.58 -6.51 14.76
C GLU A 268 -35.42 -8.02 14.55
N SER A 269 -34.18 -8.51 14.48
CA SER A 269 -33.85 -9.94 14.33
C SER A 269 -33.60 -10.63 15.68
N SER A 270 -33.72 -9.91 16.81
CA SER A 270 -33.38 -10.42 18.15
C SER A 270 -34.37 -11.45 18.67
N ALA A 271 -35.66 -11.34 18.32
CA ALA A 271 -36.70 -12.26 18.82
C ALA A 271 -36.49 -13.69 18.29
N ASP A 272 -36.23 -13.82 16.98
CA ASP A 272 -35.83 -15.11 16.38
C ASP A 272 -34.50 -15.59 16.97
N GLY A 273 -33.59 -14.65 17.26
CA GLY A 273 -32.30 -14.91 17.87
C GLY A 273 -32.36 -15.56 19.25
N GLU A 274 -33.25 -15.07 20.12
CA GLU A 274 -33.48 -15.63 21.45
C GLU A 274 -34.04 -17.06 21.37
N ILE A 275 -34.98 -17.31 20.45
CA ILE A 275 -35.53 -18.65 20.20
C ILE A 275 -34.42 -19.61 19.72
N ILE A 276 -33.55 -19.16 18.82
CA ILE A 276 -32.41 -19.94 18.33
C ILE A 276 -31.43 -20.24 19.45
N GLU A 277 -31.12 -19.26 20.30
CA GLU A 277 -30.19 -19.44 21.42
C GLU A 277 -30.75 -20.45 22.44
N ASP A 278 -32.03 -20.32 22.83
CA ASP A 278 -32.69 -21.28 23.72
C ASP A 278 -32.68 -22.69 23.14
N THR A 279 -32.91 -22.80 21.82
CA THR A 279 -32.83 -24.07 21.09
C THR A 279 -31.42 -24.67 21.14
N ILE A 280 -30.38 -23.85 21.00
CA ILE A 280 -28.97 -24.29 21.10
C ILE A 280 -28.68 -24.81 22.50
N GLN A 281 -29.16 -24.13 23.54
CA GLN A 281 -29.00 -24.59 24.92
C GLN A 281 -29.65 -25.95 25.15
N GLN A 282 -30.85 -26.16 24.60
CA GLN A 282 -31.54 -27.45 24.65
C GLN A 282 -30.75 -28.54 23.92
N ALA A 283 -30.30 -28.28 22.69
CA ALA A 283 -29.52 -29.21 21.89
C ALA A 283 -28.18 -29.59 22.55
N LEU A 284 -27.49 -28.66 23.20
CA LEU A 284 -26.27 -28.94 23.95
C LEU A 284 -26.53 -29.86 25.15
N ASN A 285 -27.65 -29.66 25.86
CA ASN A 285 -28.06 -30.53 26.95
C ASN A 285 -28.43 -31.94 26.45
N GLU A 286 -29.08 -32.06 25.30
CA GLU A 286 -29.36 -33.34 24.64
C GLU A 286 -28.06 -34.05 24.23
N ALA A 287 -27.11 -33.34 23.62
CA ALA A 287 -25.81 -33.87 23.22
C ALA A 287 -25.07 -34.45 24.43
N LYS A 288 -25.09 -33.73 25.57
CA LYS A 288 -24.49 -34.16 26.83
C LYS A 288 -25.16 -35.43 27.38
N LYS A 289 -26.49 -35.52 27.35
CA LYS A 289 -27.23 -36.74 27.75
C LYS A 289 -26.92 -37.94 26.86
N GLN A 290 -26.65 -37.70 25.58
CA GLN A 290 -26.32 -38.74 24.59
C GLN A 290 -24.82 -39.06 24.50
N ASN A 291 -23.97 -38.45 25.34
CA ASN A 291 -22.51 -38.59 25.32
C ASN A 291 -21.87 -38.26 23.95
N ILE A 292 -22.43 -37.31 23.21
CA ILE A 292 -21.86 -36.81 21.96
C ILE A 292 -20.72 -35.85 22.33
N ILE A 293 -19.51 -36.12 21.85
CA ILE A 293 -18.28 -35.41 22.24
C ILE A 293 -17.42 -34.97 21.05
N GLY A 294 -16.57 -33.97 21.30
CA GLY A 294 -15.59 -33.46 20.34
C GLY A 294 -16.23 -32.91 19.06
N LYS A 295 -15.64 -33.25 17.91
CA LYS A 295 -16.04 -32.73 16.59
C LYS A 295 -17.49 -33.03 16.18
N GLU A 296 -18.15 -34.00 16.83
CA GLU A 296 -19.52 -34.43 16.53
C GLU A 296 -20.59 -33.56 17.22
N VAL A 297 -20.21 -32.76 18.25
CA VAL A 297 -21.15 -31.87 18.95
C VAL A 297 -21.69 -30.79 18.01
N THR A 298 -20.83 -30.20 17.18
CA THR A 298 -21.24 -29.11 16.28
C THR A 298 -22.25 -29.57 15.21
N PRO A 299 -22.01 -30.68 14.46
CA PRO A 299 -23.01 -31.22 13.55
C PRO A 299 -24.34 -31.58 14.24
N PHE A 300 -24.29 -32.20 15.42
CA PHE A 300 -25.50 -32.56 16.17
C PHE A 300 -26.34 -31.34 16.55
N VAL A 301 -25.70 -30.31 17.13
CA VAL A 301 -26.41 -29.08 17.54
C VAL A 301 -26.97 -28.35 16.31
N LEU A 302 -26.21 -28.24 15.22
CA LEU A 302 -26.68 -27.59 14.00
C LEU A 302 -27.86 -28.33 13.35
N GLN A 303 -27.84 -29.66 13.35
CA GLN A 303 -28.97 -30.46 12.89
C GLN A 303 -30.21 -30.16 13.74
N ARG A 304 -30.07 -30.18 15.06
CA ARG A 304 -31.18 -29.97 15.99
C ARG A 304 -31.78 -28.58 15.90
N VAL A 305 -30.94 -27.56 15.76
CA VAL A 305 -31.36 -26.18 15.53
C VAL A 305 -32.13 -26.06 14.21
N ASN A 306 -31.65 -26.66 13.12
CA ASN A 306 -32.35 -26.64 11.84
C ASN A 306 -33.72 -27.33 11.89
N GLU A 307 -33.84 -28.45 12.61
CA GLU A 307 -35.12 -29.15 12.82
C GLU A 307 -36.15 -28.27 13.54
N MET A 308 -35.69 -27.39 14.44
CA MET A 308 -36.56 -26.58 15.32
C MET A 308 -36.83 -25.16 14.78
N THR A 309 -35.95 -24.59 13.97
CA THR A 309 -36.04 -23.18 13.52
C THR A 309 -36.55 -23.00 12.08
N GLN A 310 -36.97 -24.11 11.44
CA GLN A 310 -37.42 -24.17 10.04
C GLN A 310 -36.44 -23.52 9.04
N GLY A 311 -35.15 -23.48 9.35
CA GLY A 311 -34.11 -22.98 8.45
C GLY A 311 -34.00 -21.45 8.34
N SER A 312 -34.50 -20.70 9.33
CA SER A 312 -34.39 -19.23 9.35
C SER A 312 -32.94 -18.76 9.54
N SER A 313 -32.19 -18.59 8.45
CA SER A 313 -30.81 -18.08 8.46
C SER A 313 -30.78 -16.55 8.27
N LEU A 314 -31.14 -15.88 9.36
CA LEU A 314 -31.38 -14.45 9.61
C LEU A 314 -30.32 -13.36 9.41
N THR A 315 -29.03 -13.55 9.11
CA THR A 315 -28.07 -12.55 9.69
C THR A 315 -26.70 -12.33 9.03
N ALA A 316 -26.60 -12.54 7.71
CA ALA A 316 -25.33 -12.33 7.01
C ALA A 316 -25.08 -10.87 6.57
N SER A 317 -26.11 -10.15 6.11
CA SER A 317 -25.93 -8.97 5.25
C SER A 317 -25.19 -7.78 5.89
N ILE A 318 -25.46 -7.50 7.17
CA ILE A 318 -24.90 -6.32 7.86
C ILE A 318 -23.40 -6.44 8.08
N LEU A 319 -22.91 -7.64 8.39
CA LEU A 319 -21.48 -7.90 8.58
C LEU A 319 -20.69 -7.57 7.31
N TYR A 320 -21.18 -8.04 6.15
CA TYR A 320 -20.55 -7.80 4.85
C TYR A 320 -20.68 -6.35 4.39
N HIS A 321 -21.78 -5.68 4.72
CA HIS A 321 -21.95 -4.25 4.46
C HIS A 321 -20.96 -3.42 5.29
N LEU A 322 -20.89 -3.65 6.59
CA LEU A 322 -19.96 -2.96 7.48
C LEU A 322 -18.51 -3.25 7.14
N GLY A 323 -18.16 -4.52 6.87
CA GLY A 323 -16.80 -4.87 6.45
C GLY A 323 -16.39 -4.20 5.14
N SER A 324 -17.32 -4.07 4.20
CA SER A 324 -17.09 -3.29 2.98
C SER A 324 -16.89 -1.79 3.26
N GLN A 325 -17.70 -1.21 4.15
CA GLN A 325 -17.53 0.20 4.55
C GLN A 325 -16.16 0.44 5.21
N ILE A 326 -15.75 -0.42 6.13
CA ILE A 326 -14.45 -0.35 6.81
C ILE A 326 -13.32 -0.49 5.77
N ALA A 327 -13.42 -1.44 4.84
CA ALA A 327 -12.42 -1.61 3.79
C ALA A 327 -12.27 -0.38 2.90
N ARG A 328 -13.38 0.29 2.55
CA ARG A 328 -13.35 1.57 1.83
C ARG A 328 -12.68 2.67 2.63
N LYS A 329 -13.10 2.87 3.88
CA LYS A 329 -12.48 3.89 4.76
C LYS A 329 -10.99 3.62 4.95
N LEU A 330 -10.59 2.37 5.10
CA LEU A 330 -9.19 1.98 5.18
C LEU A 330 -8.44 2.30 3.89
N SER A 331 -9.02 2.00 2.72
CA SER A 331 -8.45 2.35 1.42
C SER A 331 -8.31 3.88 1.26
N ASP A 332 -9.32 4.65 1.67
CA ASP A 332 -9.31 6.11 1.63
C ASP A 332 -8.20 6.69 2.54
N ILE A 333 -8.08 6.20 3.78
CA ILE A 333 -7.06 6.66 4.74
C ILE A 333 -5.64 6.29 4.26
N ARG A 334 -5.49 5.14 3.60
CA ARG A 334 -4.20 4.68 3.06
C ARG A 334 -3.85 5.29 1.70
N SER A 335 -4.80 5.95 1.04
CA SER A 335 -4.56 6.60 -0.25
C SER A 335 -3.89 7.95 -0.03
N TYR A 336 -2.70 8.14 -0.63
CA TYR A 336 -2.09 9.46 -0.68
C TYR A 336 -2.94 10.39 -1.56
N LYS A 337 -3.41 11.49 -0.99
CA LYS A 337 -4.00 12.60 -1.75
C LYS A 337 -2.94 13.70 -1.87
N PRO A 338 -2.31 13.89 -3.04
CA PRO A 338 -1.35 14.96 -3.21
C PRO A 338 -2.05 16.30 -3.02
N VAL A 339 -1.48 17.16 -2.18
CA VAL A 339 -1.93 18.53 -1.97
C VAL A 339 -1.11 19.44 -2.87
N ILE A 340 -1.78 20.22 -3.72
CA ILE A 340 -1.10 21.22 -4.55
C ILE A 340 -1.14 22.56 -3.82
N ILE A 341 0.05 23.09 -3.51
CA ILE A 341 0.24 24.45 -3.01
C ILE A 341 0.65 25.30 -4.20
N SER A 342 -0.26 26.13 -4.70
CA SER A 342 -0.02 26.96 -5.88
C SER A 342 -0.94 28.19 -5.91
N THR A 343 -0.80 28.99 -6.95
CA THR A 343 -1.57 30.21 -7.18
C THR A 343 -1.99 30.28 -8.65
N SER A 344 -3.22 30.69 -8.92
CA SER A 344 -3.77 30.85 -10.27
C SER A 344 -4.76 32.01 -10.31
N ARG A 345 -5.20 32.46 -11.49
CA ARG A 345 -6.25 33.49 -11.58
C ARG A 345 -7.56 32.99 -11.00
N HIS A 346 -7.93 31.77 -11.38
CA HIS A 346 -9.11 31.07 -10.89
C HIS A 346 -8.68 29.71 -10.36
N ARG A 347 -9.20 29.32 -9.20
CA ARG A 347 -8.94 28.01 -8.63
C ARG A 347 -9.50 26.95 -9.58
N PRO A 348 -8.67 26.03 -10.08
CA PRO A 348 -9.16 24.95 -10.92
C PRO A 348 -10.18 24.11 -10.13
N GLN A 349 -11.23 23.68 -10.81
CA GLN A 349 -12.16 22.70 -10.26
C GLN A 349 -11.54 21.29 -10.37
N SER A 350 -12.03 20.34 -9.58
CA SER A 350 -11.59 18.94 -9.68
C SER A 350 -11.80 18.33 -11.06
N ASN A 351 -12.73 18.89 -11.84
CA ASN A 351 -12.97 18.48 -13.23
C ASN A 351 -11.89 19.01 -14.18
N ASP A 352 -11.26 20.14 -13.87
CA ASP A 352 -10.20 20.76 -14.68
C ASP A 352 -8.88 19.99 -14.57
N THR A 353 -8.64 19.33 -13.43
CA THR A 353 -7.49 18.42 -13.25
C THR A 353 -7.74 17.02 -13.79
N GLY A 354 -8.98 16.69 -14.14
CA GLY A 354 -9.38 15.34 -14.55
C GLY A 354 -9.26 14.27 -13.45
N ASP A 355 -8.94 14.65 -12.21
CA ASP A 355 -8.69 13.72 -11.11
C ASP A 355 -9.13 14.29 -9.75
N SER A 356 -10.20 13.70 -9.19
CA SER A 356 -10.76 14.05 -7.89
C SER A 356 -9.89 13.63 -6.69
N ARG A 357 -8.77 12.95 -6.93
CA ARG A 357 -7.82 12.52 -5.89
C ARG A 357 -6.79 13.60 -5.53
N ILE A 358 -6.68 14.66 -6.34
CA ILE A 358 -5.80 15.80 -6.07
C ILE A 358 -6.52 16.79 -5.15
N ASP A 359 -5.89 17.11 -4.02
CA ASP A 359 -6.40 18.14 -3.11
C ASP A 359 -5.90 19.52 -3.56
N LEU A 360 -6.84 20.31 -4.09
CA LEU A 360 -6.61 21.68 -4.56
C LEU A 360 -6.84 22.73 -3.47
N SER A 361 -6.99 22.35 -2.19
CA SER A 361 -7.20 23.29 -1.07
C SER A 361 -6.04 24.26 -0.87
N GLY A 362 -4.84 23.90 -1.33
CA GLY A 362 -3.68 24.77 -1.34
C GLY A 362 -3.54 25.68 -2.58
N VAL A 363 -4.54 25.73 -3.47
CA VAL A 363 -4.52 26.61 -4.64
C VAL A 363 -5.33 27.88 -4.38
N THR A 364 -4.65 29.02 -4.35
CA THR A 364 -5.28 30.34 -4.13
C THR A 364 -5.57 31.06 -5.45
N SER A 365 -6.76 31.66 -5.55
CA SER A 365 -7.15 32.51 -6.68
C SER A 365 -6.66 33.94 -6.47
N LEU A 366 -5.98 34.50 -7.48
CA LEU A 366 -5.45 35.85 -7.47
C LEU A 366 -5.94 36.62 -8.72
N ASP A 367 -7.00 37.41 -8.58
CA ASP A 367 -7.67 38.07 -9.72
C ASP A 367 -6.77 39.01 -10.53
N LYS A 368 -5.73 39.56 -9.89
CA LYS A 368 -4.76 40.49 -10.47
C LYS A 368 -3.68 39.83 -11.33
N PHE A 369 -3.57 38.50 -11.31
CA PHE A 369 -2.55 37.76 -12.02
C PHE A 369 -3.17 36.83 -13.05
N ASN A 370 -2.45 36.56 -14.14
CA ASN A 370 -2.85 35.56 -15.10
C ASN A 370 -2.52 34.16 -14.56
N THR A 371 -3.33 33.16 -14.93
CA THR A 371 -2.95 31.76 -14.71
C THR A 371 -1.72 31.46 -15.55
N ALA A 372 -0.75 30.77 -14.96
CA ALA A 372 0.47 30.39 -15.64
C ALA A 372 0.15 29.67 -16.96
N THR A 373 0.74 30.14 -18.05
CA THR A 373 0.47 29.65 -19.40
C THR A 373 1.78 29.37 -20.10
N TYR A 374 1.91 28.21 -20.71
CA TYR A 374 3.08 27.80 -21.48
C TYR A 374 2.68 27.37 -22.88
N CYS A 375 3.35 27.92 -23.89
CA CYS A 375 3.21 27.53 -25.28
C CYS A 375 4.53 26.91 -25.74
N ALA A 376 4.52 25.60 -26.02
CA ALA A 376 5.63 24.88 -26.60
C ALA A 376 5.53 24.90 -28.13
N VAL A 377 6.58 25.35 -28.81
CA VAL A 377 6.70 25.25 -30.27
C VAL A 377 7.53 24.03 -30.59
N LEU A 378 6.91 23.04 -31.23
CA LEU A 378 7.53 21.78 -31.61
C LEU A 378 7.87 21.78 -33.10
N SER A 379 8.97 21.12 -33.44
CA SER A 379 9.32 20.80 -34.83
C SER A 379 8.44 19.66 -35.38
N SER A 380 8.56 19.38 -36.68
CA SER A 380 7.80 18.31 -37.35
C SER A 380 8.10 16.90 -36.83
N ASN A 381 9.25 16.71 -36.18
CA ASN A 381 9.66 15.47 -35.50
C ASN A 381 9.36 15.48 -33.98
N GLY A 382 8.59 16.46 -33.48
CA GLY A 382 8.15 16.51 -32.09
C GLY A 382 9.19 17.01 -31.08
N GLU A 383 10.35 17.50 -31.54
CA GLU A 383 11.38 18.11 -30.69
C GLU A 383 10.97 19.54 -30.30
N LEU A 384 11.30 19.95 -29.07
CA LEU A 384 11.02 21.31 -28.61
C LEU A 384 12.00 22.29 -29.25
N MET A 385 11.48 23.23 -30.05
CA MET A 385 12.28 24.29 -30.65
C MET A 385 12.48 25.45 -29.66
N PHE A 386 11.39 25.96 -29.11
CA PHE A 386 11.39 26.97 -28.05
C PHE A 386 10.04 26.99 -27.32
N GLY A 387 10.04 27.58 -26.13
CA GLY A 387 8.85 27.75 -25.31
C GLY A 387 8.64 29.21 -24.92
N ILE A 388 7.39 29.64 -24.87
CA ILE A 388 7.00 30.96 -24.36
C ILE A 388 6.10 30.74 -23.14
N GLY A 389 6.47 31.31 -21.99
CA GLY A 389 5.73 31.12 -20.75
C GLY A 389 5.44 32.43 -20.02
N ASP A 390 4.17 32.67 -19.68
CA ASP A 390 3.78 33.61 -18.62
C ASP A 390 3.71 32.81 -17.32
N MET A 391 4.70 32.99 -16.45
CA MET A 391 4.88 32.21 -15.21
C MET A 391 4.86 33.10 -13.96
N ASP A 392 4.53 34.38 -14.10
CA ASP A 392 4.74 35.39 -13.06
C ASP A 392 3.89 35.16 -11.80
N VAL A 393 2.74 34.49 -11.94
CA VAL A 393 1.89 34.14 -10.80
C VAL A 393 2.63 33.28 -9.77
N HIS A 394 3.60 32.45 -10.18
CA HIS A 394 4.40 31.62 -9.25
C HIS A 394 5.26 32.45 -8.28
N LYS A 395 5.54 33.72 -8.60
CA LYS A 395 6.21 34.65 -7.67
C LYS A 395 5.37 34.94 -6.43
N GLN A 396 4.06 34.68 -6.47
CA GLN A 396 3.14 34.86 -5.36
C GLN A 396 3.10 33.67 -4.39
N ILE A 397 3.79 32.57 -4.72
CA ILE A 397 3.98 31.42 -3.81
C ILE A 397 5.13 31.77 -2.86
N THR A 398 4.92 32.75 -1.98
CA THR A 398 5.94 33.27 -1.05
C THR A 398 6.12 32.39 0.19
N PRO A 399 7.21 32.53 0.97
CA PRO A 399 7.35 31.85 2.27
C PRO A 399 6.15 32.08 3.20
N GLU A 400 5.62 33.30 3.26
CA GLU A 400 4.44 33.64 4.07
C GLU A 400 3.21 32.85 3.61
N TYR A 401 3.01 32.74 2.29
CA TYR A 401 1.93 31.93 1.74
C TYR A 401 2.08 30.44 2.11
N ILE A 402 3.28 29.89 1.95
CA ILE A 402 3.58 28.49 2.24
C ILE A 402 3.43 28.17 3.72
N SER A 403 3.66 29.15 4.62
CA SER A 403 3.56 28.96 6.07
C SER A 403 2.18 28.47 6.54
N GLY A 404 1.12 28.79 5.79
CA GLY A 404 -0.23 28.26 6.05
C GLY A 404 -0.35 26.74 5.88
N PHE A 405 0.64 26.09 5.25
CA PHE A 405 0.66 24.67 4.93
C PHE A 405 1.76 23.89 5.65
N GLU A 406 2.42 24.46 6.69
CA GLU A 406 3.50 23.78 7.42
C GLU A 406 3.10 22.39 7.92
N LYS A 407 1.85 22.22 8.40
CA LYS A 407 1.34 20.92 8.84
C LYS A 407 1.28 19.91 7.69
N ASN A 408 0.86 20.33 6.50
CA ASN A 408 0.84 19.48 5.31
C ASN A 408 2.27 19.08 4.93
N LEU A 409 3.21 20.03 4.88
CA LEU A 409 4.62 19.78 4.60
C LEU A 409 5.22 18.79 5.61
N ALA A 410 4.99 19.01 6.91
CA ALA A 410 5.50 18.17 8.00
C ALA A 410 4.92 16.75 8.00
N LEU A 411 3.68 16.56 7.55
CA LEU A 411 3.01 15.26 7.50
C LEU A 411 3.20 14.51 6.18
N ALA A 412 3.61 15.20 5.10
CA ALA A 412 3.81 14.59 3.80
C ALA A 412 4.86 13.44 3.84
N PRO A 413 4.68 12.38 3.03
CA PRO A 413 5.69 11.34 2.85
C PRO A 413 6.89 11.84 2.04
N MET A 414 6.68 12.86 1.19
CA MET A 414 7.64 13.54 0.35
C MET A 414 7.05 14.89 -0.08
N VAL A 415 7.89 15.90 -0.29
CA VAL A 415 7.52 17.18 -0.90
C VAL A 415 8.22 17.34 -2.24
N VAL A 416 7.50 17.79 -3.26
CA VAL A 416 8.03 18.06 -4.60
C VAL A 416 8.04 19.57 -4.83
N LEU A 417 9.18 20.09 -5.25
CA LEU A 417 9.40 21.49 -5.56
C LEU A 417 9.53 21.66 -7.07
N ASP A 418 8.67 22.51 -7.63
CA ASP A 418 8.76 22.97 -9.01
C ASP A 418 9.78 24.13 -9.10
N GLY A 419 10.68 24.09 -10.09
CA GLY A 419 11.72 25.11 -10.32
C GLY A 419 11.22 26.53 -10.61
N ASN A 420 9.92 26.75 -10.80
CA ASN A 420 9.34 28.08 -11.05
C ASN A 420 9.22 28.94 -9.79
N ILE A 421 9.16 28.35 -8.58
CA ILE A 421 9.00 29.14 -7.35
C ILE A 421 10.27 29.93 -7.01
N SER A 422 10.15 30.90 -6.09
CA SER A 422 11.27 31.76 -5.68
C SER A 422 12.33 31.01 -4.87
N THR A 423 13.57 31.52 -4.85
CA THR A 423 14.66 30.95 -4.03
C THR A 423 14.32 30.97 -2.54
N ASP A 424 13.68 32.04 -2.05
CA ASP A 424 13.27 32.15 -0.65
C ASP A 424 12.22 31.10 -0.29
N SER A 425 11.29 30.81 -1.22
CA SER A 425 10.27 29.76 -1.08
C SER A 425 10.90 28.36 -1.04
N ILE A 426 11.90 28.10 -1.90
CA ILE A 426 12.67 26.85 -1.90
C ILE A 426 13.37 26.66 -0.54
N GLU A 427 14.07 27.70 -0.05
CA GLU A 427 14.76 27.69 1.25
C GLU A 427 13.80 27.39 2.40
N TYR A 428 12.65 28.08 2.44
CA TYR A 428 11.64 27.91 3.48
C TYR A 428 11.07 26.48 3.51
N VAL A 429 10.65 25.94 2.35
CA VAL A 429 10.13 24.57 2.27
C VAL A 429 11.19 23.56 2.70
N CYS A 430 12.42 23.70 2.21
CA CYS A 430 13.52 22.81 2.57
C CYS A 430 13.82 22.85 4.07
N HIS A 431 13.74 24.02 4.71
CA HIS A 431 13.91 24.17 6.16
C HIS A 431 12.81 23.42 6.94
N VAL A 432 11.54 23.63 6.60
CA VAL A 432 10.41 22.95 7.25
C VAL A 432 10.49 21.43 7.07
N CYS A 433 10.81 20.97 5.87
CA CYS A 433 10.92 19.54 5.57
C CYS A 433 12.09 18.89 6.30
N HIS A 434 13.25 19.55 6.35
CA HIS A 434 14.43 19.06 7.08
C HIS A 434 14.15 18.87 8.57
N LYS A 435 13.50 19.85 9.21
CA LYS A 435 13.09 19.79 10.63
C LYS A 435 12.16 18.61 10.93
N ASN A 436 11.35 18.21 9.96
CA ASN A 436 10.37 17.13 10.10
C ASN A 436 10.80 15.80 9.44
N HIS A 437 12.06 15.71 9.00
CA HIS A 437 12.62 14.55 8.29
C HIS A 437 11.78 14.11 7.08
N VAL A 438 11.29 15.07 6.30
CA VAL A 438 10.53 14.85 5.07
C VAL A 438 11.47 14.99 3.88
N PRO A 439 11.55 13.99 2.98
CA PRO A 439 12.38 14.10 1.79
C PRO A 439 11.83 15.13 0.81
N VAL A 440 12.73 15.88 0.20
CA VAL A 440 12.41 16.92 -0.79
C VAL A 440 12.95 16.52 -2.15
N TRP A 441 12.08 16.52 -3.16
CA TRP A 441 12.41 16.36 -4.58
C TRP A 441 12.38 17.71 -5.26
N TYR A 442 13.48 18.13 -5.87
CA TYR A 442 13.52 19.32 -6.71
C TYR A 442 13.49 18.93 -8.18
N GLU A 443 12.49 19.45 -8.91
CA GLU A 443 12.36 19.27 -10.36
C GLU A 443 12.78 20.56 -11.07
N PRO A 444 13.97 20.60 -11.71
CA PRO A 444 14.36 21.71 -12.56
C PRO A 444 13.39 21.88 -13.74
N THR A 445 12.98 23.12 -14.01
CA THR A 445 12.04 23.42 -15.10
C THR A 445 12.71 24.01 -16.34
N ASP A 446 13.92 24.55 -16.16
CA ASP A 446 14.72 25.21 -17.18
C ASP A 446 16.17 25.32 -16.70
N VAL A 447 17.10 25.39 -17.66
CA VAL A 447 18.55 25.54 -17.41
C VAL A 447 18.88 26.73 -16.51
N ASN A 448 18.17 27.86 -16.66
CA ASN A 448 18.44 29.07 -15.87
C ASN A 448 17.94 28.96 -14.43
N LYS A 449 17.04 28.01 -14.15
CA LYS A 449 16.42 27.81 -12.82
C LYS A 449 17.01 26.60 -12.09
N ALA A 450 17.74 25.74 -12.78
CA ALA A 450 18.29 24.49 -12.22
C ALA A 450 19.15 24.70 -10.97
N HIS A 451 19.93 25.78 -10.92
CA HIS A 451 20.85 26.05 -9.81
C HIS A 451 20.21 26.74 -8.59
N LYS A 452 18.93 27.15 -8.65
CA LYS A 452 18.27 27.94 -7.59
C LYS A 452 18.45 27.39 -6.16
N PRO A 453 18.27 26.09 -5.89
CA PRO A 453 18.44 25.56 -4.53
C PRO A 453 19.86 25.75 -3.98
N PHE A 454 20.86 25.86 -4.85
CA PHE A 454 22.27 26.00 -4.49
C PHE A 454 22.70 27.46 -4.35
N LEU A 455 21.79 28.42 -4.55
CA LEU A 455 22.00 29.82 -4.17
C LEU A 455 21.90 30.03 -2.66
N THR A 456 21.31 29.08 -1.95
CA THR A 456 21.11 29.10 -0.49
C THR A 456 21.48 27.75 0.11
N SER A 457 21.26 27.57 1.42
CA SER A 457 21.48 26.29 2.09
C SER A 457 20.42 25.22 1.78
N ALA A 458 19.45 25.52 0.92
CA ALA A 458 18.41 24.58 0.49
C ALA A 458 18.98 23.36 -0.22
N GLY A 459 20.03 23.54 -1.05
CA GLY A 459 20.70 22.46 -1.78
C GLY A 459 21.12 21.31 -0.87
N GLN A 460 21.71 21.62 0.29
CA GLN A 460 22.14 20.65 1.32
C GLN A 460 20.98 19.91 2.00
N ARG A 461 19.76 20.40 1.85
CA ARG A 461 18.54 19.85 2.45
C ARG A 461 17.67 19.11 1.45
N LEU A 462 18.02 19.14 0.15
CA LEU A 462 17.35 18.31 -0.85
C LEU A 462 17.69 16.84 -0.63
N THR A 463 16.74 15.98 -0.97
CA THR A 463 16.94 14.52 -0.96
C THR A 463 17.08 13.99 -2.39
N TYR A 464 16.31 14.55 -3.31
CA TYR A 464 16.27 14.17 -4.71
C TYR A 464 16.37 15.39 -5.60
N ILE A 465 17.04 15.23 -6.76
CA ILE A 465 17.00 16.18 -7.87
C ILE A 465 17.03 15.40 -9.19
N SER A 466 16.31 15.87 -10.20
CA SER A 466 16.14 15.17 -11.49
C SER A 466 16.50 16.02 -12.72
N PRO A 467 17.73 16.56 -12.80
CA PRO A 467 18.11 17.43 -13.91
C PRO A 467 18.26 16.65 -15.23
N ASN A 468 18.06 17.30 -16.36
CA ASN A 468 18.66 16.87 -17.62
C ASN A 468 20.16 17.21 -17.65
N LEU A 469 20.91 16.69 -18.63
CA LEU A 469 22.35 16.93 -18.72
C LEU A 469 22.73 18.42 -18.82
N ASN A 470 21.94 19.26 -19.48
CA ASN A 470 22.23 20.69 -19.60
C ASN A 470 22.03 21.42 -18.27
N GLU A 471 20.98 21.08 -17.54
CA GLU A 471 20.71 21.58 -16.19
C GLU A 471 21.81 21.13 -15.22
N LEU A 472 22.26 19.87 -15.33
CA LEU A 472 23.35 19.31 -14.53
C LEU A 472 24.64 20.11 -14.72
N ARG A 473 24.97 20.51 -15.97
CA ARG A 473 26.12 21.38 -16.26
C ARG A 473 25.98 22.74 -15.58
N VAL A 474 24.79 23.36 -15.60
CA VAL A 474 24.57 24.66 -14.93
C VAL A 474 24.74 24.55 -13.42
N ILE A 475 24.21 23.49 -12.80
CA ILE A 475 24.37 23.24 -11.37
C ILE A 475 25.86 23.06 -11.04
N TYR A 476 26.57 22.25 -11.81
CA TYR A 476 28.00 22.02 -11.62
C TYR A 476 28.82 23.32 -11.70
N ARG A 477 28.57 24.16 -12.72
CA ARG A 477 29.23 25.47 -12.87
C ARG A 477 29.05 26.32 -11.62
N HIS A 478 27.82 26.37 -11.11
CA HIS A 478 27.48 27.14 -9.92
C HIS A 478 28.23 26.62 -8.67
N LEU A 479 28.26 25.30 -8.46
CA LEU A 479 28.92 24.70 -7.29
C LEU A 479 30.45 24.82 -7.32
N THR A 480 31.06 24.86 -8.50
CA THR A 480 32.52 24.80 -8.66
C THR A 480 33.16 26.12 -9.10
N ASN A 481 32.37 27.13 -9.44
CA ASN A 481 32.83 28.37 -10.10
C ASN A 481 33.65 28.11 -11.39
N THR A 482 33.37 27.01 -12.10
CA THR A 482 34.10 26.60 -13.31
C THR A 482 33.61 27.37 -14.56
N LEU A 483 34.53 27.83 -15.41
CA LEU A 483 34.22 28.47 -16.71
C LEU A 483 33.90 27.43 -17.81
N ASP A 484 33.10 27.81 -18.81
CA ASP A 484 32.67 26.93 -19.92
C ASP A 484 33.82 26.25 -20.67
N SER A 485 34.98 26.89 -20.75
CA SER A 485 36.17 26.36 -21.43
C SER A 485 36.82 25.16 -20.72
N GLN A 486 36.40 24.84 -19.49
CA GLN A 486 36.97 23.80 -18.62
C GLN A 486 36.02 22.61 -18.37
N ILE A 487 34.77 22.68 -18.84
CA ILE A 487 33.83 21.56 -18.85
C ILE A 487 33.97 20.89 -20.22
N GLY A 488 34.80 19.84 -20.35
CA GLY A 488 35.01 19.13 -21.62
C GLY A 488 33.71 18.46 -22.11
N HIS A 489 33.41 18.33 -23.41
CA HIS A 489 34.25 18.32 -24.62
C HIS A 489 34.09 19.57 -25.52
N LYS A 490 35.22 20.11 -25.99
CA LYS A 490 35.31 20.96 -27.19
C LYS A 490 35.00 20.11 -28.44
N ASP A 491 34.22 20.66 -29.37
CA ASP A 491 34.23 20.36 -30.81
C ASP A 491 34.67 18.94 -31.20
N ALA A 492 33.79 17.95 -31.01
CA ALA A 492 33.91 16.66 -31.69
C ALA A 492 32.59 16.40 -32.41
N ASP A 493 32.64 16.36 -33.75
CA ASP A 493 31.48 16.23 -34.65
C ASP A 493 30.61 14.97 -34.44
N VAL A 494 30.93 14.10 -33.47
CA VAL A 494 30.07 13.01 -33.01
C VAL A 494 30.26 12.80 -31.50
N VAL A 495 29.27 13.18 -30.68
CA VAL A 495 29.24 12.85 -29.24
C VAL A 495 28.82 11.39 -29.07
N THR A 496 29.70 10.54 -28.52
CA THR A 496 29.40 9.13 -28.25
C THR A 496 28.57 8.96 -26.98
N LEU A 497 27.78 7.88 -26.88
CA LEU A 497 27.01 7.56 -25.67
C LEU A 497 27.92 7.41 -24.44
N GLU A 498 29.09 6.78 -24.61
CA GLU A 498 30.10 6.65 -23.55
C GLU A 498 30.57 8.01 -23.04
N GLY A 499 30.82 8.98 -23.93
CA GLY A 499 31.19 10.34 -23.54
C GLY A 499 30.10 11.07 -22.76
N ILE A 500 28.83 10.92 -23.17
CA ILE A 500 27.68 11.49 -22.43
C ILE A 500 27.61 10.91 -21.01
N ILE A 501 27.81 9.60 -20.90
CA ILE A 501 27.76 8.88 -19.63
C ILE A 501 28.91 9.33 -18.72
N ASP A 502 30.13 9.38 -19.24
CA ASP A 502 31.30 9.78 -18.47
C ASP A 502 31.19 11.22 -17.97
N GLU A 503 30.69 12.13 -18.82
CA GLU A 503 30.39 13.51 -18.44
C GLU A 503 29.33 13.56 -17.32
N ALA A 504 28.21 12.87 -17.50
CA ALA A 504 27.13 12.86 -16.52
C ALA A 504 27.60 12.32 -15.17
N ILE A 505 28.40 11.24 -15.16
CA ILE A 505 29.03 10.70 -13.94
C ILE A 505 29.93 11.76 -13.31
N TRP A 506 30.81 12.39 -14.09
CA TRP A 506 31.76 13.39 -13.59
C TRP A 506 31.05 14.58 -12.93
N LEU A 507 30.04 15.16 -13.60
CA LEU A 507 29.24 16.26 -13.07
C LEU A 507 28.49 15.86 -11.79
N SER A 508 27.92 14.65 -11.77
CA SER A 508 27.12 14.16 -10.63
C SER A 508 27.95 13.93 -9.37
N LYS A 509 29.27 13.72 -9.46
CA LYS A 509 30.13 13.54 -8.28
C LYS A 509 30.14 14.75 -7.36
N VAL A 510 30.07 15.96 -7.91
CA VAL A 510 30.06 17.18 -7.09
C VAL A 510 28.68 17.37 -6.47
N ILE A 511 27.63 17.15 -7.24
CA ILE A 511 26.26 17.39 -6.80
C ILE A 511 25.85 16.40 -5.72
N ILE A 512 26.38 15.18 -5.73
CA ILE A 512 25.99 14.15 -4.77
C ILE A 512 26.50 14.40 -3.34
N GLU A 513 27.49 15.27 -3.19
CA GLU A 513 27.95 15.76 -1.88
C GLU A 513 26.84 16.59 -1.20
N GLU A 514 26.06 17.31 -2.00
CA GLU A 514 24.95 18.15 -1.55
C GLU A 514 23.62 17.36 -1.52
N VAL A 515 23.31 16.63 -2.61
CA VAL A 515 22.03 15.95 -2.83
C VAL A 515 22.22 14.43 -2.91
N PRO A 516 21.65 13.63 -1.99
CA PRO A 516 21.92 12.19 -1.91
C PRO A 516 21.52 11.35 -3.12
N VAL A 517 20.48 11.77 -3.85
CA VAL A 517 19.96 11.04 -5.02
C VAL A 517 19.82 12.00 -6.19
N VAL A 518 20.57 11.75 -7.26
CA VAL A 518 20.57 12.54 -8.48
C VAL A 518 20.10 11.66 -9.64
N LEU A 519 19.00 12.04 -10.29
CA LEU A 519 18.44 11.32 -11.42
C LEU A 519 18.66 12.13 -12.70
N VAL A 520 19.67 11.78 -13.48
CA VAL A 520 20.00 12.53 -14.69
C VAL A 520 19.25 11.99 -15.88
N THR A 521 18.43 12.81 -16.53
CA THR A 521 17.79 12.44 -17.80
C THR A 521 18.74 12.66 -18.97
N LEU A 522 18.91 11.63 -19.82
CA LEU A 522 19.86 11.59 -20.94
C LEU A 522 19.14 11.54 -22.30
N GLY A 523 17.88 12.00 -22.35
CA GLY A 523 17.05 12.00 -23.55
C GLY A 523 16.86 10.59 -24.13
N ARG A 524 17.16 10.42 -25.43
CA ARG A 524 17.06 9.12 -26.13
C ARG A 524 17.93 8.01 -25.56
N HIS A 525 18.87 8.34 -24.66
CA HIS A 525 19.77 7.39 -24.04
C HIS A 525 19.25 6.83 -22.71
N GLY A 526 18.14 7.36 -22.17
CA GLY A 526 17.51 6.89 -20.94
C GLY A 526 17.79 7.78 -19.74
N VAL A 527 17.98 7.19 -18.57
CA VAL A 527 18.28 7.90 -17.32
C VAL A 527 19.45 7.27 -16.58
N MET A 528 20.22 8.10 -15.88
CA MET A 528 21.27 7.68 -14.97
C MET A 528 20.85 7.99 -13.54
N LEU A 529 20.86 6.98 -12.68
CA LEU A 529 20.59 7.12 -11.26
C LEU A 529 21.92 7.13 -10.48
N CYS A 530 22.20 8.25 -9.83
CA CYS A 530 23.33 8.44 -8.94
C CYS A 530 22.88 8.45 -7.48
N GLN A 531 23.51 7.64 -6.63
CA GLN A 531 23.14 7.54 -5.21
C GLN A 531 24.35 7.60 -4.28
N ARG A 532 24.21 8.40 -3.20
CA ARG A 532 25.14 8.42 -2.08
C ARG A 532 24.87 7.20 -1.21
N SER A 533 25.90 6.39 -0.99
CA SER A 533 25.84 5.08 -0.32
C SER A 533 25.15 3.97 -1.13
N GLN A 534 25.54 2.73 -0.83
CA GLN A 534 25.00 1.50 -1.43
C GLN A 534 23.62 1.17 -0.84
N HIS A 535 22.74 2.16 -0.72
CA HIS A 535 21.41 1.96 -0.16
C HIS A 535 20.59 1.09 -1.11
N GLN A 536 20.17 -0.09 -0.64
CA GLN A 536 19.24 -0.96 -1.36
C GLN A 536 17.82 -0.34 -1.51
N LYS A 537 17.58 0.83 -0.91
CA LYS A 537 16.27 1.51 -0.86
C LYS A 537 16.42 3.02 -0.98
N PHE A 538 15.40 3.65 -1.53
CA PHE A 538 15.31 5.10 -1.61
C PHE A 538 15.02 5.75 -0.24
N PRO A 539 15.62 6.92 0.07
CA PRO A 539 15.29 7.70 1.27
C PRO A 539 13.81 8.12 1.35
N VAL A 540 13.09 7.65 2.36
CA VAL A 540 11.69 8.03 2.62
C VAL A 540 11.59 8.89 3.89
N LYS A 541 10.40 9.38 4.23
CA LYS A 541 10.19 10.11 5.48
C LYS A 541 10.76 9.38 6.71
N GLY A 542 11.46 10.12 7.57
CA GLY A 542 12.13 9.59 8.76
C GLY A 542 13.45 8.87 8.47
N TYR A 543 13.86 8.77 7.20
CA TYR A 543 15.15 8.21 6.82
C TYR A 543 16.28 9.13 7.27
N ARG A 544 17.26 8.56 7.97
CA ARG A 544 18.51 9.26 8.29
C ARG A 544 19.56 8.83 7.27
N LEU A 545 20.01 9.79 6.47
CA LEU A 545 21.10 9.58 5.54
C LEU A 545 22.37 9.27 6.33
N GLU A 546 22.98 8.13 6.07
CA GLU A 546 24.30 7.83 6.60
C GLU A 546 25.35 8.57 5.76
N HIS A 547 26.34 9.18 6.41
CA HIS A 547 27.49 9.72 5.68
C HIS A 547 28.23 8.57 5.00
N SER A 548 28.44 8.71 3.70
CA SER A 548 29.17 7.75 2.87
C SER A 548 29.95 8.52 1.82
N ASP A 549 31.26 8.26 1.77
CA ASP A 549 32.14 8.77 0.72
C ASP A 549 31.96 8.00 -0.60
N LYS A 550 31.14 6.93 -0.58
CA LYS A 550 30.87 6.08 -1.74
C LYS A 550 29.64 6.52 -2.52
N MET A 551 29.75 6.45 -3.84
CA MET A 551 28.69 6.73 -4.81
C MET A 551 28.46 5.52 -5.73
N THR A 552 27.21 5.27 -6.11
CA THR A 552 26.87 4.41 -7.26
C THR A 552 26.29 5.22 -8.40
N ALA A 553 26.60 4.84 -9.63
CA ALA A 553 25.95 5.33 -10.85
C ALA A 553 25.44 4.13 -11.66
N ASP A 554 24.11 4.02 -11.75
CA ASP A 554 23.42 2.95 -12.47
C ASP A 554 22.67 3.54 -13.68
N ILE A 555 22.85 2.95 -14.86
CA ILE A 555 22.21 3.43 -16.10
C ILE A 555 21.02 2.56 -16.47
N PHE A 556 19.93 3.25 -16.76
CA PHE A 556 18.67 2.68 -17.23
C PHE A 556 18.41 3.21 -18.65
N PRO A 557 18.77 2.44 -19.69
CA PRO A 557 18.61 2.89 -21.06
C PRO A 557 17.15 3.08 -21.45
N ALA A 558 16.89 3.99 -22.40
CA ALA A 558 15.56 4.17 -22.95
C ALA A 558 15.08 2.92 -23.69
N PHE A 559 13.76 2.71 -23.71
CA PHE A 559 13.16 1.59 -24.43
C PHE A 559 13.43 1.72 -25.94
N ASN A 560 14.15 0.75 -26.49
CA ASN A 560 14.58 0.68 -27.88
C ASN A 560 15.40 1.91 -28.31
N ALA A 561 16.72 1.82 -28.26
CA ALA A 561 17.64 2.74 -28.95
C ALA A 561 17.43 2.79 -30.49
N GLY A 562 16.48 1.99 -31.02
CA GLY A 562 15.94 2.04 -32.37
C GLY A 562 14.43 2.26 -32.44
N TYR A 563 13.80 2.90 -31.46
CA TYR A 563 12.41 3.38 -31.62
C TYR A 563 12.43 4.49 -32.65
N PRO A 564 11.67 4.37 -33.75
CA PRO A 564 11.79 5.32 -34.84
C PRO A 564 11.33 6.72 -34.38
N PRO A 565 12.14 7.78 -34.56
CA PRO A 565 11.80 9.15 -34.15
C PRO A 565 10.42 9.61 -34.66
N GLU A 566 9.96 9.10 -35.81
CA GLU A 566 8.66 9.40 -36.39
C GLU A 566 7.44 9.01 -35.54
N ASN A 567 7.63 8.21 -34.48
CA ASN A 567 6.57 7.85 -33.55
C ASN A 567 6.56 8.72 -32.28
N ILE A 568 7.50 9.67 -32.15
CA ILE A 568 7.48 10.68 -31.09
C ILE A 568 6.51 11.78 -31.49
N VAL A 569 5.48 11.96 -30.69
CA VAL A 569 4.44 12.98 -30.89
C VAL A 569 4.83 14.28 -30.20
N SER A 570 5.30 14.20 -28.96
CA SER A 570 5.79 15.35 -28.19
C SER A 570 6.77 14.92 -27.11
N VAL A 571 7.86 15.65 -26.95
CA VAL A 571 8.77 15.48 -25.80
C VAL A 571 8.26 16.13 -24.51
N SER A 572 7.20 16.95 -24.59
CA SER A 572 6.64 17.67 -23.46
C SER A 572 6.05 16.70 -22.43
N GLY A 573 6.37 16.91 -21.15
CA GLY A 573 5.87 16.12 -20.02
C GLY A 573 6.52 14.74 -19.82
N ALA A 574 7.45 14.32 -20.69
CA ALA A 574 8.13 13.02 -20.53
C ALA A 574 8.96 12.93 -19.24
N GLY A 575 9.65 14.01 -18.87
CA GLY A 575 10.38 14.13 -17.59
C GLY A 575 9.43 14.12 -16.40
N ASP A 576 8.37 14.93 -16.43
CA ASP A 576 7.37 15.00 -15.36
C ASP A 576 6.68 13.65 -15.12
N CYS A 577 6.29 12.95 -16.19
CA CYS A 577 5.71 11.61 -16.11
C CYS A 577 6.67 10.59 -15.50
N LEU A 578 7.97 10.71 -15.82
CA LEU A 578 9.03 9.88 -15.27
C LEU A 578 9.18 10.14 -13.76
N ALA A 579 9.38 11.39 -13.37
CA ALA A 579 9.53 11.81 -11.99
C ALA A 579 8.29 11.45 -11.15
N ALA A 580 7.08 11.79 -11.62
CA ALA A 580 5.84 11.51 -10.90
C ALA A 580 5.62 10.01 -10.66
N THR A 581 5.93 9.17 -11.65
CA THR A 581 5.78 7.71 -11.49
C THR A 581 6.85 7.13 -10.58
N MET A 582 8.09 7.65 -10.62
CA MET A 582 9.14 7.29 -9.65
C MET A 582 8.77 7.70 -8.23
N ILE A 583 8.33 8.94 -8.02
CA ILE A 583 7.86 9.47 -6.74
C ILE A 583 6.73 8.58 -6.20
N SER A 584 5.76 8.22 -7.04
CA SER A 584 4.70 7.28 -6.68
C SER A 584 5.30 5.94 -6.22
N GLY A 585 6.27 5.37 -6.93
CA GLY A 585 6.93 4.14 -6.50
C GLY A 585 7.65 4.27 -5.14
N ILE A 586 8.34 5.38 -4.93
CA ILE A 586 9.10 5.68 -3.70
C ILE A 586 8.17 5.79 -2.49
N VAL A 587 7.08 6.56 -2.58
CA VAL A 587 6.14 6.75 -1.46
C VAL A 587 5.37 5.47 -1.11
N HIS A 588 5.29 4.52 -2.04
CA HIS A 588 4.74 3.18 -1.81
C HIS A 588 5.81 2.16 -1.38
N GLY A 589 7.07 2.57 -1.21
CA GLY A 589 8.15 1.74 -0.67
C GLY A 589 8.70 0.69 -1.62
N HIS A 590 8.51 0.87 -2.93
CA HIS A 590 9.05 -0.04 -3.94
C HIS A 590 10.58 0.09 -4.06
N ASP A 591 11.21 -0.94 -4.64
CA ASP A 591 12.66 -0.95 -4.87
C ASP A 591 13.07 0.06 -5.95
N PRO A 592 14.34 0.55 -5.93
CA PRO A 592 14.79 1.56 -6.87
C PRO A 592 14.66 1.19 -8.35
N ASP A 593 15.01 -0.04 -8.71
CA ASP A 593 14.95 -0.56 -10.08
C ASP A 593 13.51 -0.50 -10.62
N LEU A 594 12.55 -0.98 -9.83
CA LEU A 594 11.14 -0.94 -10.19
C LEU A 594 10.62 0.49 -10.33
N CYS A 595 11.02 1.42 -9.45
CA CYS A 595 10.63 2.82 -9.55
C CYS A 595 11.12 3.44 -10.88
N VAL A 596 12.40 3.28 -11.21
CA VAL A 596 13.00 3.85 -12.43
C VAL A 596 12.36 3.25 -13.68
N LYS A 597 12.17 1.92 -13.71
CA LYS A 597 11.51 1.23 -14.82
C LYS A 597 10.08 1.72 -15.03
N ALA A 598 9.31 1.86 -13.96
CA ALA A 598 7.96 2.41 -14.05
C ALA A 598 7.98 3.86 -14.58
N GLY A 599 8.94 4.68 -14.13
CA GLY A 599 9.18 6.04 -14.62
C GLY A 599 9.44 6.11 -16.12
N LEU A 600 10.38 5.31 -16.63
CA LEU A 600 10.68 5.28 -18.05
C LEU A 600 9.51 4.73 -18.89
N MET A 601 8.70 3.79 -18.38
CA MET A 601 7.46 3.37 -19.04
C MET A 601 6.46 4.53 -19.16
N ALA A 602 6.33 5.35 -18.10
CA ALA A 602 5.47 6.53 -18.11
C ALA A 602 5.97 7.57 -19.11
N ALA A 603 7.28 7.85 -19.13
CA ALA A 603 7.90 8.73 -20.11
C ALA A 603 7.62 8.27 -21.55
N GLN A 604 7.76 6.96 -21.81
CA GLN A 604 7.47 6.40 -23.13
C GLN A 604 6.00 6.58 -23.55
N MET A 605 5.07 6.49 -22.60
CA MET A 605 3.65 6.77 -22.87
C MET A 605 3.42 8.26 -23.15
N SER A 606 4.12 9.15 -22.43
CA SER A 606 4.11 10.61 -22.66
C SER A 606 4.58 10.98 -24.06
N LEU A 607 5.69 10.38 -24.52
CA LEU A 607 6.25 10.64 -25.84
C LEU A 607 5.29 10.36 -27.01
N LYS A 608 4.22 9.60 -26.78
CA LYS A 608 3.20 9.22 -27.77
C LYS A 608 1.92 10.07 -27.68
N SER A 609 1.94 11.15 -26.94
CA SER A 609 0.79 12.03 -26.73
C SER A 609 1.13 13.48 -27.04
N TYR A 610 0.13 14.24 -27.45
CA TYR A 610 0.19 15.71 -27.47
C TYR A 610 -0.02 16.32 -26.07
N GLN A 611 -0.57 15.55 -25.13
CA GLN A 611 -0.78 16.00 -23.76
C GLN A 611 0.47 15.70 -22.92
N ALA A 612 0.91 16.67 -22.11
CA ALA A 612 2.04 16.51 -21.20
C ALA A 612 1.83 15.38 -20.19
N VAL A 613 0.57 15.14 -19.78
CA VAL A 613 0.18 13.97 -18.99
C VAL A 613 -0.87 13.19 -19.78
N PRO A 614 -0.49 12.09 -20.44
CA PRO A 614 -1.43 11.29 -21.22
C PRO A 614 -2.55 10.70 -20.35
N PRO A 615 -3.81 10.68 -20.83
CA PRO A 615 -4.94 10.16 -20.07
C PRO A 615 -4.89 8.64 -19.90
N ASN A 616 -4.03 7.96 -20.67
CA ASN A 616 -3.84 6.51 -20.58
C ASN A 616 -2.80 6.10 -19.53
N ILE A 617 -2.01 7.02 -18.97
CA ILE A 617 -1.14 6.73 -17.83
C ILE A 617 -2.03 6.38 -16.64
N SER A 618 -1.91 5.14 -16.17
CA SER A 618 -2.73 4.60 -15.11
C SER A 618 -2.02 3.45 -14.42
N LYS A 619 -2.39 3.16 -13.18
CA LYS A 619 -1.91 1.98 -12.43
C LYS A 619 -2.15 0.66 -13.19
N LYS A 620 -3.19 0.61 -14.05
CA LYS A 620 -3.48 -0.56 -14.89
C LYS A 620 -2.44 -0.75 -15.99
N LYS A 621 -2.05 0.34 -16.65
CA LYS A 621 -1.05 0.30 -17.74
C LYS A 621 0.37 0.17 -17.21
N ILE A 622 0.69 0.84 -16.09
CA ILE A 622 2.00 0.76 -15.43
C ILE A 622 1.83 -0.07 -14.15
N ASN A 623 1.73 -1.39 -14.31
CA ASN A 623 1.57 -2.33 -13.19
C ASN A 623 2.87 -3.08 -12.89
N LEU A 624 3.00 -3.60 -11.67
CA LEU A 624 4.24 -4.22 -11.20
C LEU A 624 4.68 -5.42 -12.05
N ASP A 625 3.75 -6.23 -12.57
CA ASP A 625 4.13 -7.38 -13.40
C ASP A 625 4.77 -6.91 -14.70
N ARG A 626 4.17 -5.91 -15.37
CA ARG A 626 4.70 -5.31 -16.60
C ARG A 626 6.05 -4.65 -16.34
N VAL A 627 6.19 -3.93 -15.23
CA VAL A 627 7.44 -3.24 -14.86
C VAL A 627 8.55 -4.25 -14.53
N LYS A 628 8.25 -5.33 -13.81
CA LYS A 628 9.21 -6.39 -13.48
C LYS A 628 9.73 -7.12 -14.71
N ILE A 629 8.83 -7.44 -15.65
CA ILE A 629 9.19 -8.12 -16.91
C ILE A 629 9.63 -7.14 -18.00
N TRP A 630 9.73 -5.84 -17.69
CA TRP A 630 10.12 -4.84 -18.67
C TRP A 630 11.60 -5.03 -19.02
N ALA A 631 11.81 -5.88 -20.02
CA ALA A 631 13.06 -6.15 -20.67
C ALA A 631 13.12 -5.26 -21.92
N PRO A 632 14.17 -4.45 -22.07
CA PRO A 632 15.52 -4.93 -21.85
C PRO A 632 16.25 -4.17 -20.74
N TRP A 633 17.35 -4.77 -20.30
CA TRP A 633 18.42 -4.20 -19.46
C TRP A 633 18.23 -4.33 -17.94
N GLN A 634 19.13 -5.13 -17.34
CA GLN A 634 19.53 -4.94 -15.96
C GLN A 634 20.22 -3.57 -15.87
N PRO A 635 20.01 -2.78 -14.79
CA PRO A 635 20.78 -1.57 -14.58
C PRO A 635 22.26 -1.89 -14.76
N GLN A 636 22.91 -1.18 -15.70
CA GLN A 636 24.35 -1.31 -15.84
C GLN A 636 24.97 -0.45 -14.75
N ARG A 637 25.52 -1.11 -13.73
CA ARG A 637 26.36 -0.41 -12.75
C ARG A 637 27.64 0.01 -13.45
N VAL A 638 27.71 1.29 -13.80
CA VAL A 638 28.82 1.83 -14.58
C VAL A 638 29.99 2.19 -13.67
N LYS A 639 29.73 2.59 -12.41
CA LYS A 639 30.79 2.91 -11.45
C LYS A 639 30.34 2.75 -10.00
N GLN A 640 31.21 2.17 -9.19
CA GLN A 640 31.21 2.32 -7.74
C GLN A 640 32.48 3.10 -7.38
N LEU A 641 32.30 4.31 -6.86
CA LEU A 641 33.40 5.20 -6.47
C LEU A 641 33.51 5.25 -4.96
#